data_AF-A0A1V4ZSU5-F1
#
_entry.id   AF-A0A1V4ZSU5-F1
#
_cell.length_a   1.000
_cell.length_b   1.000
_cell.length_c   1.000
_cell.angle_alpha   90.00
_cell.angle_beta   90.00
_cell.angle_gamma   90.00
#
_symmetry.space_group_name_H-M   'P 1'
#
loop_
_entity.id
_entity.type
_entity.pdbx_description
1 polymer ?
#
loop_
_entity_poly.entity_id
_entity_poly.type
_entity_poly.pdbx_seq_one_letter_code
_entity_poly.pdbx_strand_id
1 'polypeptide(L)'
;MTRILHEKPARDLYSLALSIALLCLVVSAIMSPVSAATTQVRVVKYAVDEFTILAEKTVDYRWMEQNLRVYGDGSTHYYHQGPIFIDDPDPAKQEALRWNPAEDTNVQEKDMGAVKGTNLKDLCNLVGGMDAGDTLKIRSSDGWYKMLPYKNVYEYSSREGPIIICWNKDGKYPDTGYTEGMRMVWFADTSTNPWGIHAFGVWDWHEAADEEYWYYYQQGNEKYPTTTGLSGMYISEILIYSQEEPAGSIEVTSTPTGAEIILDGDETGEVTPFTLKEIPAGSHTVSIRKEGYLSSDEEWVDVSHGVVVPVHFDLEREFSSAISGTSDGTLPGGTRYDGEQGYLGVVTDGISGNVTMLVANGPSQVCRSGQTLSYRIATDTLPPSPSQWARLYVFSYKGYTSDHTLEVRVNSVKAGIPDRSTYHHADGRVSETLAINVTPMVQTTGAIEVSVRNPPGGNEWTVYPPVLLMVHHDGGEQTLKNWVAEGSGYIRALEDYSPQDLANITITDFSDIQPGYSGAELVVIGTAPEISDTSFPLVVQNSVRISGNYSHVKEGIWISRFNVTSHLTGYVHTEFIWKAVDPGDTVEVAPRLAVLSISYPEKPVTSEQDGGFSPSVSMTSSRPTDDVRNLSYPATSVSISPSPAVSAIHAGLVPQDESFLSRIWRMIFWILGIPFPDYDTRVFEGEEEYSRDFDVLGGPGGDAHSPDHQAPSLPAYPLTVTTTPSGAMLTVSSLAEVSVSPATLFLPEGDYLLDAEMDGYLVNQTMVHLTGPQEITLVLTPGDTAQKNEPQKTPARSRHGGLLIVTYPGDLELSVDNKDMEGKSPLVLYGLKEGYHTVKGIRPSATAGKGESIIARVWVHHDAMSMCELDFVGIRMDRLIRITNQSEIPAAFTLNGFYPLLRTPVTLDLPRTGSYITLMGEGTYTSVPIHDSIRGGSEFILPPYTGNYHTIAIESSPPGAEIFIDGARTGNTTPSLVGGLSEGPHRVMVSLPGHIPAQRLVSVPRTNEEFIKGTVTFILDTYPCGPLRVESIPGGAGIYLDGIATGEKTPFSFSGIPLGVHELTLKSGEISRSRDITIRPDNANRYVVVME
;
A
#
# COMPACT_ATOMS: atom_id res chain seq x y z
N MET A 1 0.49 16.64 70.59
CA MET A 1 0.91 16.78 72.01
C MET A 1 2.40 17.10 72.03
N THR A 2 2.82 17.94 72.97
CA THR A 2 4.15 18.52 73.31
C THR A 2 5.47 17.94 72.71
N ARG A 3 6.23 18.82 72.02
CA ARG A 3 7.72 19.04 71.96
C ARG A 3 8.78 17.92 71.74
N ILE A 4 9.66 18.19 70.74
CA ILE A 4 11.15 18.34 70.75
C ILE A 4 12.06 17.22 71.36
N LEU A 5 13.07 16.79 70.58
CA LEU A 5 14.53 16.55 70.88
C LEU A 5 15.10 15.48 69.89
N HIS A 6 16.41 15.35 69.56
CA HIS A 6 17.46 16.34 69.22
C HIS A 6 18.70 15.65 68.58
N GLU A 7 19.47 16.40 67.77
CA GLU A 7 20.90 16.22 67.40
C GLU A 7 21.50 14.95 66.71
N LYS A 8 22.24 15.24 65.61
CA LYS A 8 23.57 14.69 65.18
C LYS A 8 23.63 13.31 64.49
N PRO A 9 24.70 13.04 63.67
CA PRO A 9 25.94 13.83 63.48
C PRO A 9 26.14 14.45 62.09
N ALA A 10 26.72 15.65 62.05
CA ALA A 10 27.09 16.36 60.81
C ALA A 10 28.54 16.08 60.36
N ARG A 11 29.02 14.83 60.49
CA ARG A 11 30.40 14.44 60.14
C ARG A 11 30.50 13.73 58.78
N ASP A 12 29.56 12.84 58.49
CA ASP A 12 29.60 12.02 57.27
C ASP A 12 29.30 12.83 56.00
N LEU A 13 28.57 13.96 56.14
CA LEU A 13 28.24 14.86 55.04
C LEU A 13 29.49 15.47 54.36
N TYR A 14 30.56 15.73 55.12
CA TYR A 14 31.80 16.29 54.55
C TYR A 14 32.65 15.25 53.82
N SER A 15 32.69 14.00 54.29
CA SER A 15 33.31 12.93 53.51
C SER A 15 32.49 12.60 52.27
N LEU A 16 31.16 12.57 52.38
CA LEU A 16 30.27 12.29 51.25
C LEU A 16 30.35 13.41 50.19
N ALA A 17 30.36 14.68 50.59
CA ALA A 17 30.50 15.81 49.67
C ALA A 17 31.85 15.80 48.94
N LEU A 18 32.96 15.47 49.64
CA LEU A 18 34.27 15.35 49.01
C LEU A 18 34.33 14.17 48.04
N SER A 19 33.72 13.03 48.40
CA SER A 19 33.60 11.85 47.53
C SER A 19 32.73 12.13 46.30
N ILE A 20 31.61 12.84 46.45
CA ILE A 20 30.73 13.23 45.33
C ILE A 20 31.43 14.24 44.42
N ALA A 21 32.14 15.24 44.96
CA ALA A 21 32.90 16.18 44.15
C ALA A 21 34.00 15.48 43.33
N LEU A 22 34.69 14.49 43.92
CA LEU A 22 35.68 13.68 43.22
C LEU A 22 35.02 12.76 42.18
N LEU A 23 33.87 12.17 42.49
CA LEU A 23 33.10 11.31 41.57
C LEU A 23 32.57 12.12 40.38
N CYS A 24 32.05 13.34 40.59
CA CYS A 24 31.62 14.22 39.51
C CYS A 24 32.78 14.65 38.60
N LEU A 25 33.97 14.89 39.15
CA LEU A 25 35.19 15.15 38.35
C LEU A 25 35.65 13.94 37.54
N VAL A 26 35.39 12.70 38.00
CA VAL A 26 35.69 11.47 37.25
C VAL A 26 34.60 11.16 36.22
N VAL A 27 33.32 11.35 36.55
CA VAL A 27 32.18 11.09 35.64
C VAL A 27 32.11 12.12 34.53
N SER A 28 32.42 13.39 34.80
CA SER A 28 32.47 14.42 33.74
C SER A 28 33.66 14.25 32.77
N ALA A 29 34.55 13.28 33.02
CA ALA A 29 35.64 12.87 32.13
C ALA A 29 35.31 11.60 31.31
N ILE A 30 34.15 10.97 31.52
CA ILE A 30 33.76 9.71 30.85
C ILE A 30 32.27 9.73 30.50
N MET A 31 31.90 10.37 29.37
CA MET A 31 30.78 10.03 28.47
C MET A 31 30.70 11.03 27.29
N SER A 32 31.81 11.16 26.53
CA SER A 32 31.70 11.62 25.14
C SER A 32 31.33 10.42 24.25
N PRO A 33 30.58 10.59 23.16
CA PRO A 33 30.52 9.56 22.13
C PRO A 33 31.93 9.41 21.54
N VAL A 34 32.59 8.27 21.79
CA VAL A 34 33.91 7.97 21.22
C VAL A 34 33.69 7.57 19.76
N SER A 35 33.57 8.58 18.89
CA SER A 35 33.65 8.39 17.44
C SER A 35 34.96 7.68 17.13
N ALA A 36 34.90 6.59 16.35
CA ALA A 36 36.10 5.86 15.99
C ALA A 36 36.99 6.73 15.10
N ALA A 37 38.29 6.82 15.45
CA ALA A 37 39.27 7.60 14.72
C ALA A 37 39.27 7.23 13.22
N THR A 38 38.88 8.17 12.36
CA THR A 38 38.66 7.88 10.93
C THR A 38 39.96 7.52 10.21
N THR A 39 39.91 6.46 9.40
CA THR A 39 41.04 5.92 8.63
C THR A 39 40.89 6.08 7.11
N GLN A 40 39.70 6.42 6.63
CA GLN A 40 39.38 6.62 5.22
C GLN A 40 38.47 7.84 5.00
N VAL A 41 38.57 8.47 3.83
CA VAL A 41 37.70 9.55 3.37
C VAL A 41 37.01 9.14 2.08
N ARG A 42 35.70 9.38 2.00
CA ARG A 42 34.89 9.27 0.79
C ARG A 42 34.77 10.63 0.12
N VAL A 43 35.25 10.75 -1.11
CA VAL A 43 35.17 11.97 -1.93
C VAL A 43 34.08 11.78 -3.00
N VAL A 44 33.21 12.76 -3.18
CA VAL A 44 32.09 12.73 -4.15
C VAL A 44 31.99 14.08 -4.88
N LYS A 45 31.81 14.09 -6.20
CA LYS A 45 31.35 15.26 -6.97
C LYS A 45 29.89 15.04 -7.38
N TYR A 46 29.02 15.96 -6.98
CA TYR A 46 27.61 16.02 -7.34
C TYR A 46 27.38 17.02 -8.47
N ALA A 47 26.37 16.74 -9.30
CA ALA A 47 25.85 17.65 -10.30
C ALA A 47 25.12 18.85 -9.67
N VAL A 48 24.68 19.79 -10.52
CA VAL A 48 23.91 20.99 -10.14
C VAL A 48 22.56 20.68 -9.48
N ASP A 49 22.09 19.43 -9.53
CA ASP A 49 20.89 18.94 -8.84
C ASP A 49 21.12 18.54 -7.37
N GLU A 50 22.37 18.60 -6.89
CA GLU A 50 22.86 18.18 -5.56
C GLU A 50 22.70 16.69 -5.20
N PHE A 51 22.21 15.82 -6.10
CA PHE A 51 22.00 14.38 -5.82
C PHE A 51 22.62 13.41 -6.83
N THR A 52 22.75 13.78 -8.11
CA THR A 52 23.37 12.94 -9.14
C THR A 52 24.89 12.94 -8.93
N ILE A 53 25.45 11.74 -8.74
CA ILE A 53 26.90 11.57 -8.53
C ILE A 53 27.59 11.52 -9.90
N LEU A 54 28.40 12.54 -10.17
CA LEU A 54 29.26 12.61 -11.36
C LEU A 54 30.50 11.73 -11.20
N ALA A 55 31.09 11.73 -9.99
CA ALA A 55 32.22 10.88 -9.65
C ALA A 55 32.30 10.62 -8.13
N GLU A 56 32.72 9.42 -7.74
CA GLU A 56 32.99 9.05 -6.34
C GLU A 56 34.30 8.27 -6.22
N LYS A 57 35.06 8.52 -5.14
CA LYS A 57 36.19 7.69 -4.73
C LYS A 57 36.37 7.68 -3.21
N THR A 58 36.46 6.49 -2.62
CA THR A 58 36.92 6.33 -1.22
C THR A 58 38.39 5.97 -1.17
N VAL A 59 39.16 6.60 -0.27
CA VAL A 59 40.60 6.35 -0.08
C VAL A 59 40.95 6.25 1.41
N ASP A 60 41.78 5.26 1.78
CA ASP A 60 42.33 5.14 3.12
C ASP A 60 43.66 5.92 3.27
N TYR A 61 44.05 6.24 4.50
CA TYR A 61 45.23 7.06 4.74
C TYR A 61 46.56 6.42 4.32
N ARG A 62 46.67 5.08 4.30
CA ARG A 62 47.87 4.38 3.81
C ARG A 62 47.94 4.45 2.30
N TRP A 63 46.80 4.35 1.61
CA TRP A 63 46.73 4.62 0.18
C TRP A 63 47.13 6.08 -0.11
N MET A 64 46.63 7.05 0.66
CA MET A 64 47.01 8.47 0.54
C MET A 64 48.52 8.69 0.75
N GLU A 65 49.12 8.13 1.81
CA GLU A 65 50.57 8.24 2.10
C GLU A 65 51.46 7.61 1.01
N GLN A 66 50.92 6.68 0.21
CA GLN A 66 51.65 5.98 -0.86
C GLN A 66 51.43 6.56 -2.27
N ASN A 67 50.25 7.13 -2.56
CA ASN A 67 49.82 7.47 -3.92
C ASN A 67 49.63 8.97 -4.15
N LEU A 68 49.54 9.78 -3.09
CA LEU A 68 49.39 11.24 -3.17
C LEU A 68 50.58 11.93 -2.53
N ARG A 69 50.72 13.24 -2.79
CA ARG A 69 51.76 14.04 -2.15
C ARG A 69 51.46 14.14 -0.65
N VAL A 70 52.39 13.68 0.17
CA VAL A 70 52.41 13.94 1.60
C VAL A 70 52.82 15.39 1.83
N TYR A 71 52.04 16.11 2.64
CA TYR A 71 52.36 17.43 3.17
C TYR A 71 52.68 17.29 4.65
N GLY A 72 53.69 18.04 5.10
CA GLY A 72 54.23 17.93 6.46
C GLY A 72 55.35 16.89 6.56
N ASP A 73 56.25 17.11 7.51
CA ASP A 73 57.43 16.30 7.80
C ASP A 73 57.23 15.37 9.02
N GLY A 74 56.21 15.64 9.85
CA GLY A 74 56.02 15.01 11.16
C GLY A 74 56.93 15.56 12.26
N SER A 75 57.53 16.75 12.07
CA SER A 75 58.33 17.48 13.07
C SER A 75 57.99 18.98 13.18
N THR A 76 57.39 19.57 12.15
CA THR A 76 56.90 20.95 12.14
C THR A 76 55.52 20.99 12.78
N HIS A 77 55.39 21.75 13.88
CA HIS A 77 54.12 21.99 14.56
C HIS A 77 53.35 23.11 13.87
N TYR A 78 52.03 22.91 13.72
CA TYR A 78 51.08 23.89 13.22
C TYR A 78 50.12 24.32 14.31
N TYR A 79 49.79 25.62 14.36
CA TYR A 79 48.97 26.25 15.38
C TYR A 79 47.74 26.91 14.73
N HIS A 80 46.65 27.01 15.48
CA HIS A 80 45.50 27.86 15.11
C HIS A 80 45.36 28.97 16.16
N GLN A 81 44.34 29.82 16.06
CA GLN A 81 44.01 30.84 17.06
C GLN A 81 42.66 30.54 17.72
N GLY A 82 42.59 30.73 19.03
CA GLY A 82 41.38 30.60 19.83
C GLY A 82 40.59 31.93 19.95
N PRO A 83 39.37 31.90 20.49
CA PRO A 83 38.56 33.10 20.66
C PRO A 83 39.22 34.14 21.58
N ILE A 84 39.13 35.41 21.20
CA ILE A 84 39.72 36.54 21.92
C ILE A 84 38.63 37.25 22.73
N PHE A 85 38.61 37.01 24.04
CA PHE A 85 37.62 37.55 24.96
C PHE A 85 37.98 38.98 25.42
N ILE A 86 37.92 39.94 24.48
CA ILE A 86 38.10 41.37 24.74
C ILE A 86 36.77 42.09 24.50
N ASP A 87 36.40 42.95 25.45
CA ASP A 87 35.20 43.78 25.39
C ASP A 87 35.59 45.28 25.41
N ASP A 88 34.94 46.11 24.60
CA ASP A 88 35.20 47.56 24.51
C ASP A 88 33.89 48.35 24.34
N PRO A 89 33.71 49.51 24.99
CA PRO A 89 32.49 50.31 24.83
C PRO A 89 32.22 50.85 23.42
N ASP A 90 33.20 50.82 22.53
CA ASP A 90 33.06 51.10 21.10
C ASP A 90 33.02 49.77 20.31
N PRO A 91 31.87 49.38 19.71
CA PRO A 91 31.73 48.10 19.02
C PRO A 91 32.70 47.90 17.85
N ALA A 92 33.04 48.96 17.10
CA ALA A 92 33.96 48.83 15.96
C ALA A 92 35.40 48.58 16.45
N LYS A 93 35.76 49.19 17.59
CA LYS A 93 37.04 48.95 18.26
C LYS A 93 37.09 47.60 18.96
N GLN A 94 35.99 47.13 19.54
CA GLN A 94 35.84 45.78 20.08
C GLN A 94 36.06 44.73 18.98
N GLU A 95 35.40 44.90 17.83
CA GLU A 95 35.54 44.02 16.69
C GLU A 95 36.98 43.97 16.15
N ALA A 96 37.60 45.13 15.91
CA ALA A 96 39.00 45.20 15.45
C ALA A 96 40.00 44.55 16.44
N LEU A 97 39.73 44.61 17.76
CA LEU A 97 40.55 43.93 18.78
C LEU A 97 40.30 42.42 18.81
N ARG A 98 39.05 41.96 18.60
CA ARG A 98 38.70 40.53 18.55
C ARG A 98 39.21 39.83 17.28
N TRP A 99 39.43 40.58 16.19
CA TRP A 99 40.02 40.09 14.94
C TRP A 99 41.56 40.04 14.91
N ASN A 100 42.24 40.62 15.91
CA ASN A 100 43.69 40.62 16.14
C ASN A 100 44.60 40.38 14.90
N PRO A 101 44.86 41.45 14.10
CA PRO A 101 45.80 41.41 12.98
C PRO A 101 47.27 41.11 13.32
N ALA A 102 47.64 41.04 14.60
CA ALA A 102 49.02 40.77 15.04
C ALA A 102 49.26 39.30 15.46
N GLU A 103 48.21 38.48 15.52
CA GLU A 103 48.31 37.04 15.84
C GLU A 103 49.05 36.74 17.17
N ASP A 104 48.95 37.66 18.13
CA ASP A 104 49.76 37.68 19.36
C ASP A 104 49.04 37.11 20.61
N THR A 105 47.78 36.67 20.46
CA THR A 105 46.88 36.34 21.57
C THR A 105 46.15 35.01 21.32
N ASN A 106 46.21 34.07 22.27
CA ASN A 106 45.51 32.77 22.25
C ASN A 106 45.90 31.86 21.06
N VAL A 107 47.21 31.68 20.82
CA VAL A 107 47.78 30.95 19.66
C VAL A 107 48.73 29.83 20.08
N GLN A 108 49.72 30.12 20.94
CA GLN A 108 50.75 29.14 21.33
C GLN A 108 50.15 27.92 22.07
N GLU A 109 49.01 28.12 22.73
CA GLU A 109 48.21 27.11 23.42
C GLU A 109 47.16 26.42 22.52
N LYS A 110 47.33 26.47 21.18
CA LYS A 110 46.43 25.88 20.16
C LYS A 110 47.20 25.03 19.15
N ASP A 111 48.15 24.27 19.68
CA ASP A 111 48.99 23.32 18.94
C ASP A 111 48.14 22.19 18.33
N MET A 112 48.18 22.05 17.01
CA MET A 112 47.55 20.93 16.27
C MET A 112 48.47 19.71 16.19
N GLY A 113 49.72 19.82 16.67
CA GLY A 113 50.75 18.79 16.70
C GLY A 113 51.69 18.83 15.50
N ALA A 114 52.72 17.98 15.56
CA ALA A 114 53.62 17.75 14.44
C ALA A 114 52.96 16.79 13.44
N VAL A 115 52.39 17.34 12.37
CA VAL A 115 51.43 16.62 11.51
C VAL A 115 51.98 16.20 10.15
N LYS A 116 51.38 15.15 9.57
CA LYS A 116 51.43 14.84 8.13
C LYS A 116 50.03 14.61 7.58
N GLY A 117 49.81 14.93 6.32
CA GLY A 117 48.51 14.76 5.68
C GLY A 117 48.53 14.89 4.16
N THR A 118 47.33 15.01 3.60
CA THR A 118 47.09 15.20 2.17
C THR A 118 46.30 16.49 1.95
N ASN A 119 46.66 17.28 0.94
CA ASN A 119 45.98 18.54 0.62
C ASN A 119 44.54 18.25 0.14
N LEU A 120 43.57 19.01 0.64
CA LEU A 120 42.17 18.91 0.28
C LEU A 120 41.97 19.04 -1.25
N LYS A 121 42.72 19.93 -1.90
CA LYS A 121 42.77 20.07 -3.37
C LYS A 121 43.15 18.77 -4.07
N ASP A 122 44.17 18.08 -3.58
CA ASP A 122 44.66 16.81 -4.14
C ASP A 122 43.66 15.65 -3.91
N LEU A 123 42.76 15.79 -2.92
CA LEU A 123 41.62 14.89 -2.73
C LEU A 123 40.45 15.20 -3.67
N CYS A 124 40.10 16.48 -3.86
CA CYS A 124 39.07 16.88 -4.84
C CYS A 124 39.43 16.41 -6.26
N ASN A 125 40.70 16.53 -6.64
CA ASN A 125 41.21 16.08 -7.94
C ASN A 125 41.04 14.57 -8.20
N LEU A 126 40.71 13.75 -7.18
CA LEU A 126 40.38 12.32 -7.35
C LEU A 126 39.05 12.07 -8.06
N VAL A 127 38.16 13.06 -8.10
CA VAL A 127 36.79 12.98 -8.65
C VAL A 127 36.52 14.10 -9.67
N GLY A 128 37.57 14.54 -10.39
CA GLY A 128 37.49 15.60 -11.40
C GLY A 128 37.90 16.99 -10.88
N GLY A 129 37.93 17.21 -9.57
CA GLY A 129 38.25 18.51 -8.97
C GLY A 129 37.02 19.37 -8.69
N MET A 130 37.27 20.65 -8.45
CA MET A 130 36.24 21.70 -8.32
C MET A 130 36.49 22.78 -9.37
N ASP A 131 35.43 23.45 -9.80
CA ASP A 131 35.45 24.56 -10.74
C ASP A 131 35.08 25.90 -10.07
N ALA A 132 35.31 27.01 -10.78
CA ALA A 132 35.15 28.36 -10.25
C ALA A 132 33.66 28.75 -10.08
N GLY A 133 33.10 28.35 -8.94
CA GLY A 133 31.69 28.49 -8.59
C GLY A 133 31.21 27.36 -7.67
N ASP A 134 31.91 26.22 -7.69
CA ASP A 134 31.63 25.05 -6.87
C ASP A 134 31.81 25.33 -5.37
N THR A 135 31.02 24.63 -4.56
CA THR A 135 31.18 24.59 -3.10
C THR A 135 31.51 23.19 -2.62
N LEU A 136 32.20 23.10 -1.49
CA LEU A 136 32.63 21.84 -0.88
C LEU A 136 32.14 21.76 0.56
N LYS A 137 31.53 20.63 0.90
CA LYS A 137 31.11 20.27 2.26
C LYS A 137 32.03 19.17 2.77
N ILE A 138 32.88 19.51 3.74
CA ILE A 138 33.64 18.51 4.49
C ILE A 138 32.78 18.04 5.67
N ARG A 139 32.67 16.72 5.88
CA ARG A 139 31.84 16.10 6.92
C ARG A 139 32.63 15.10 7.76
N SER A 140 32.33 15.09 9.05
CA SER A 140 32.90 14.21 10.07
C SER A 140 31.91 13.12 10.48
N SER A 141 32.43 11.99 10.99
CA SER A 141 31.61 10.86 11.42
C SER A 141 30.80 11.11 12.72
N ASP A 142 31.12 12.18 13.45
CA ASP A 142 30.34 12.67 14.60
C ASP A 142 29.19 13.64 14.21
N GLY A 143 29.06 13.97 12.92
CA GLY A 143 28.05 14.89 12.40
C GLY A 143 28.51 16.33 12.23
N TRP A 144 29.73 16.70 12.64
CA TRP A 144 30.29 18.02 12.33
C TRP A 144 30.47 18.19 10.81
N TYR A 145 30.27 19.41 10.30
CA TYR A 145 30.55 19.75 8.90
C TYR A 145 30.91 21.23 8.73
N LYS A 146 31.55 21.56 7.61
CA LYS A 146 31.83 22.95 7.18
C LYS A 146 31.70 23.07 5.67
N MET A 147 31.10 24.17 5.20
CA MET A 147 31.13 24.59 3.80
C MET A 147 32.40 25.41 3.53
N LEU A 148 33.01 25.21 2.36
CA LEU A 148 34.18 25.91 1.83
C LEU A 148 33.94 26.22 0.34
N PRO A 149 34.15 27.46 -0.14
CA PRO A 149 34.06 27.78 -1.57
C PRO A 149 35.36 27.36 -2.31
N TYR A 150 35.27 27.22 -3.63
CA TYR A 150 36.42 26.95 -4.52
C TYR A 150 37.70 27.73 -4.14
N LYS A 151 37.58 29.05 -3.93
CA LYS A 151 38.67 29.97 -3.56
C LYS A 151 39.53 29.46 -2.40
N ASN A 152 38.92 29.03 -1.29
CA ASN A 152 39.67 28.58 -0.11
C ASN A 152 40.32 27.20 -0.26
N VAL A 153 39.96 26.43 -1.30
CA VAL A 153 40.53 25.11 -1.60
C VAL A 153 41.57 25.19 -2.74
N TYR A 154 41.38 26.10 -3.71
CA TYR A 154 42.19 26.17 -4.93
C TYR A 154 43.12 27.40 -5.02
N GLU A 155 42.80 28.52 -4.34
CA GLU A 155 43.43 29.83 -4.49
C GLU A 155 43.99 30.43 -3.18
N TYR A 156 44.27 29.57 -2.19
CA TYR A 156 44.89 29.97 -0.92
C TYR A 156 46.26 30.67 -1.12
N SER A 157 46.55 31.65 -0.28
CA SER A 157 47.85 32.35 -0.25
C SER A 157 48.91 31.56 0.55
N SER A 158 50.12 32.11 0.71
CA SER A 158 51.13 31.50 1.61
C SER A 158 50.75 31.65 3.09
N ARG A 159 49.96 32.68 3.42
CA ARG A 159 49.71 33.13 4.78
C ARG A 159 48.89 32.10 5.56
N GLU A 160 47.67 31.84 5.12
CA GLU A 160 46.80 30.76 5.62
C GLU A 160 47.23 29.37 5.12
N GLY A 161 47.85 29.30 3.94
CA GLY A 161 48.37 28.06 3.36
C GLY A 161 47.29 27.05 2.94
N PRO A 162 47.71 25.85 2.47
CA PRO A 162 46.78 24.82 2.03
C PRO A 162 46.02 24.18 3.20
N ILE A 163 44.77 23.81 2.94
CA ILE A 163 43.96 22.97 3.83
C ILE A 163 44.45 21.52 3.71
N ILE A 164 44.99 20.96 4.79
CA ILE A 164 45.53 19.59 4.84
C ILE A 164 44.64 18.71 5.71
N ILE A 165 44.20 17.57 5.15
CA ILE A 165 43.58 16.48 5.89
C ILE A 165 44.70 15.64 6.51
N CYS A 166 44.96 15.88 7.78
CA CYS A 166 46.05 15.30 8.54
C CYS A 166 45.67 13.90 9.05
N TRP A 167 46.43 12.90 8.64
CA TRP A 167 46.31 11.50 9.05
C TRP A 167 47.50 11.00 9.87
N ASN A 168 48.43 11.89 10.23
CA ASN A 168 49.46 11.64 11.24
C ASN A 168 49.60 12.86 12.15
N LYS A 169 49.80 12.62 13.45
CA LYS A 169 50.09 13.64 14.47
C LYS A 169 51.07 13.09 15.49
N ASP A 170 52.15 13.80 15.74
CA ASP A 170 53.22 13.44 16.70
C ASP A 170 53.76 12.01 16.45
N GLY A 171 53.86 11.62 15.18
CA GLY A 171 54.27 10.28 14.72
C GLY A 171 53.18 9.19 14.78
N LYS A 172 52.00 9.46 15.36
CA LYS A 172 50.89 8.50 15.48
C LYS A 172 49.90 8.63 14.33
N TYR A 173 49.26 7.52 13.97
CA TYR A 173 48.18 7.46 12.97
C TYR A 173 46.83 7.13 13.64
N PRO A 174 45.67 7.35 12.99
CA PRO A 174 44.34 7.12 13.58
C PRO A 174 44.16 5.77 14.28
N ASP A 175 44.65 4.69 13.69
CA ASP A 175 44.56 3.32 14.22
C ASP A 175 45.71 2.92 15.17
N THR A 176 46.67 3.82 15.41
CA THR A 176 47.84 3.59 16.29
C THR A 176 47.99 4.62 17.42
N GLY A 177 47.04 5.55 17.56
CA GLY A 177 46.94 6.45 18.72
C GLY A 177 46.73 7.93 18.42
N TYR A 178 46.46 8.32 17.17
CA TYR A 178 45.92 9.65 16.86
C TYR A 178 44.39 9.63 17.04
N THR A 179 43.95 9.71 18.30
CA THR A 179 42.56 9.46 18.70
C THR A 179 41.52 10.47 18.18
N GLU A 180 41.96 11.58 17.59
CA GLU A 180 41.10 12.57 16.93
C GLU A 180 40.70 12.13 15.50
N GLY A 181 41.22 11.00 15.00
CA GLY A 181 41.01 10.57 13.61
C GLY A 181 41.73 11.48 12.62
N MET A 182 41.24 11.49 11.38
CA MET A 182 41.71 12.49 10.41
C MET A 182 41.14 13.87 10.73
N ARG A 183 42.00 14.89 10.65
CA ARG A 183 41.71 16.26 11.12
C ARG A 183 42.05 17.29 10.04
N MET A 184 41.22 18.30 9.88
CA MET A 184 41.49 19.42 8.99
C MET A 184 42.37 20.48 9.68
N VAL A 185 43.54 20.79 9.10
CA VAL A 185 44.54 21.74 9.62
C VAL A 185 45.03 22.63 8.48
N TRP A 186 45.26 23.92 8.74
CA TRP A 186 45.81 24.86 7.77
C TRP A 186 47.33 24.94 7.89
N PHE A 187 48.04 24.83 6.77
CA PHE A 187 49.50 24.83 6.75
C PHE A 187 50.06 26.23 6.47
N ALA A 188 49.69 27.15 7.37
CA ALA A 188 50.05 28.57 7.36
C ALA A 188 51.57 28.82 7.37
N ASP A 189 52.00 30.02 6.95
CA ASP A 189 53.39 30.48 7.09
C ASP A 189 53.68 31.07 8.48
N THR A 190 54.83 31.75 8.64
CA THR A 190 55.32 32.28 9.92
C THR A 190 55.42 33.81 9.93
N SER A 191 54.69 34.50 9.04
CA SER A 191 54.90 35.93 8.76
C SER A 191 54.10 36.91 9.64
N THR A 192 52.97 36.49 10.23
CA THR A 192 52.13 37.36 11.06
C THR A 192 52.61 37.44 12.51
N ASN A 193 52.69 36.30 13.22
CA ASN A 193 52.90 36.26 14.67
C ASN A 193 54.31 36.67 15.15
N PRO A 194 54.43 37.19 16.39
CA PRO A 194 55.71 37.63 16.97
C PRO A 194 56.69 36.50 17.35
N TRP A 195 56.34 35.23 17.16
CA TRP A 195 57.16 34.08 17.57
C TRP A 195 57.82 33.34 16.39
N GLY A 196 57.38 33.57 15.16
CA GLY A 196 57.85 32.82 13.98
C GLY A 196 57.40 31.36 13.98
N ILE A 197 56.21 31.07 14.52
CA ILE A 197 55.57 29.74 14.44
C ILE A 197 54.63 29.66 13.23
N HIS A 198 54.36 28.45 12.74
CA HIS A 198 53.35 28.22 11.70
C HIS A 198 51.96 28.30 12.32
N ALA A 199 51.31 29.46 12.25
CA ALA A 199 50.02 29.70 12.90
C ALA A 199 49.00 30.25 11.91
N PHE A 200 47.78 29.72 11.96
CA PHE A 200 46.63 30.18 11.19
C PHE A 200 45.75 31.09 12.06
N GLY A 201 45.95 32.40 11.96
CA GLY A 201 45.27 33.43 12.75
C GLY A 201 43.83 33.70 12.32
N VAL A 202 43.03 34.32 13.19
CA VAL A 202 41.66 34.76 12.80
C VAL A 202 41.71 35.88 11.75
N TRP A 203 42.77 36.68 11.73
CA TRP A 203 43.03 37.65 10.66
C TRP A 203 43.49 37.01 9.34
N ASP A 204 43.94 35.76 9.33
CA ASP A 204 44.21 35.04 8.09
C ASP A 204 42.89 34.63 7.45
N TRP A 205 41.97 34.08 8.26
CA TRP A 205 40.65 33.68 7.79
C TRP A 205 39.77 34.87 7.39
N HIS A 206 39.91 36.02 8.06
CA HIS A 206 39.26 37.28 7.68
C HIS A 206 39.60 37.70 6.24
N GLU A 207 40.88 37.66 5.88
CA GLU A 207 41.35 38.09 4.55
C GLU A 207 41.16 37.00 3.47
N ALA A 208 41.25 35.72 3.86
CA ALA A 208 41.15 34.59 2.93
C ALA A 208 39.70 34.23 2.55
N ALA A 209 38.75 34.31 3.49
CA ALA A 209 37.39 33.82 3.32
C ALA A 209 36.35 34.95 3.47
N ASP A 210 35.30 34.87 2.67
CA ASP A 210 34.23 35.88 2.66
C ASP A 210 33.32 35.72 3.91
N GLU A 211 32.60 36.79 4.31
CA GLU A 211 31.94 36.91 5.63
C GLU A 211 31.03 35.71 6.00
N GLU A 212 30.32 35.13 5.04
CA GLU A 212 29.45 33.96 5.27
C GLU A 212 30.22 32.69 5.72
N TYR A 213 31.51 32.61 5.40
CA TYR A 213 32.40 31.51 5.81
C TYR A 213 33.16 31.79 7.10
N TRP A 214 33.06 32.99 7.69
CA TRP A 214 33.66 33.29 8.99
C TRP A 214 33.11 32.37 10.10
N TYR A 215 33.95 32.09 11.10
CA TYR A 215 33.63 31.14 12.16
C TYR A 215 33.80 31.78 13.54
N TYR A 216 32.77 31.64 14.36
CA TYR A 216 32.66 32.28 15.67
C TYR A 216 32.36 31.25 16.75
N TYR A 217 33.12 31.32 17.85
CA TYR A 217 32.63 30.83 19.13
C TYR A 217 31.55 31.81 19.63
N GLN A 218 30.40 31.28 20.09
CA GLN A 218 29.28 32.08 20.58
C GLN A 218 29.07 31.86 22.07
N GLN A 219 28.83 32.94 22.81
CA GLN A 219 28.54 32.87 24.24
C GLN A 219 27.42 33.87 24.58
N GLY A 220 26.20 33.37 24.74
CA GLY A 220 25.01 34.23 24.78
C GLY A 220 24.82 34.91 23.42
N ASN A 221 24.77 36.24 23.42
CA ASN A 221 24.64 37.03 22.18
C ASN A 221 26.01 37.43 21.59
N GLU A 222 27.11 37.20 22.30
CA GLU A 222 28.45 37.61 21.87
C GLU A 222 29.06 36.62 20.88
N LYS A 223 29.73 37.16 19.85
CA LYS A 223 30.49 36.43 18.85
C LYS A 223 31.99 36.70 19.01
N TYR A 224 32.80 35.65 18.95
CA TYR A 224 34.26 35.69 19.05
C TYR A 224 34.90 34.90 17.89
N PRO A 225 35.63 35.53 16.95
CA PRO A 225 36.31 34.84 15.86
C PRO A 225 37.24 33.73 16.37
N THR A 226 37.32 32.59 15.68
CA THR A 226 38.26 31.51 16.04
C THR A 226 38.54 30.56 14.87
N THR A 227 39.82 30.35 14.54
CA THR A 227 40.24 29.33 13.56
C THR A 227 40.39 27.96 14.20
N THR A 228 40.50 27.86 15.53
CA THR A 228 40.49 26.57 16.24
C THR A 228 39.19 25.80 15.96
N GLY A 229 38.06 26.51 15.88
CA GLY A 229 36.75 25.91 15.61
C GLY A 229 36.50 25.50 14.14
N LEU A 230 37.34 25.95 13.20
CA LEU A 230 37.36 25.46 11.81
C LEU A 230 38.03 24.09 11.69
N SER A 231 38.89 23.73 12.65
CA SER A 231 39.68 22.50 12.61
C SER A 231 38.84 21.30 13.06
N GLY A 232 38.00 20.81 12.15
CA GLY A 232 37.19 19.61 12.34
C GLY A 232 38.05 18.34 12.48
N MET A 233 37.63 17.44 13.35
CA MET A 233 38.21 16.11 13.60
C MET A 233 37.26 15.00 13.12
N TYR A 234 37.71 13.74 13.11
CA TYR A 234 36.97 12.60 12.55
C TYR A 234 36.47 12.81 11.11
N ILE A 235 37.23 13.52 10.26
CA ILE A 235 36.87 13.74 8.85
C ILE A 235 36.63 12.38 8.17
N SER A 236 35.45 12.22 7.54
CA SER A 236 35.01 10.98 6.89
C SER A 236 34.57 11.19 5.44
N GLU A 237 34.11 12.39 5.07
CA GLU A 237 33.67 12.69 3.70
C GLU A 237 34.06 14.08 3.22
N ILE A 238 34.21 14.19 1.90
CA ILE A 238 34.37 15.44 1.15
C ILE A 238 33.33 15.40 0.02
N LEU A 239 32.35 16.30 0.04
CA LEU A 239 31.26 16.36 -0.93
C LEU A 239 31.37 17.67 -1.71
N ILE A 240 31.61 17.60 -3.01
CA ILE A 240 31.67 18.75 -3.91
C ILE A 240 30.30 18.90 -4.56
N TYR A 241 29.73 20.09 -4.49
CA TYR A 241 28.51 20.48 -5.20
C TYR A 241 28.93 21.37 -6.36
N SER A 242 28.82 20.83 -7.58
CA SER A 242 29.29 21.51 -8.78
C SER A 242 28.17 22.17 -9.56
N GLN A 243 28.53 23.02 -10.53
CA GLN A 243 27.57 23.62 -11.46
C GLN A 243 27.48 22.86 -12.80
N GLU A 244 27.97 21.62 -12.86
CA GLU A 244 27.84 20.75 -14.03
C GLU A 244 26.42 20.17 -14.12
N GLU A 245 25.79 20.28 -15.29
CA GLU A 245 24.57 19.54 -15.61
C GLU A 245 24.92 18.05 -15.87
N PRO A 246 24.12 17.10 -15.36
CA PRO A 246 24.37 15.68 -15.61
C PRO A 246 24.14 15.37 -17.09
N ALA A 247 25.13 14.79 -17.78
CA ALA A 247 25.05 14.46 -19.21
C ALA A 247 25.48 13.01 -19.53
N GLY A 248 24.96 12.44 -20.61
CA GLY A 248 25.24 11.09 -21.13
C GLY A 248 25.52 11.09 -22.63
N SER A 249 25.11 10.02 -23.33
CA SER A 249 25.35 9.84 -24.77
C SER A 249 24.29 8.93 -25.41
N ILE A 250 24.08 9.08 -26.72
CA ILE A 250 23.15 8.25 -27.50
C ILE A 250 23.87 7.63 -28.70
N GLU A 251 23.87 6.31 -28.82
CA GLU A 251 24.39 5.58 -29.99
C GLU A 251 23.25 5.29 -30.97
N VAL A 252 23.16 6.07 -32.06
CA VAL A 252 22.07 6.00 -33.03
C VAL A 252 22.49 5.16 -34.24
N THR A 253 21.74 4.11 -34.54
CA THR A 253 22.04 3.13 -35.60
C THR A 253 20.80 2.82 -36.44
N SER A 254 20.97 2.31 -37.68
CA SER A 254 19.81 1.97 -38.53
C SER A 254 20.08 0.89 -39.56
N THR A 255 19.01 0.27 -40.04
CA THR A 255 19.01 -0.69 -41.15
C THR A 255 18.09 -0.21 -42.28
N PRO A 256 18.61 0.14 -43.47
CA PRO A 256 20.02 0.30 -43.82
C PRO A 256 20.68 1.53 -43.16
N THR A 257 21.98 1.43 -42.91
CA THR A 257 22.83 2.51 -42.37
C THR A 257 22.93 3.72 -43.29
N GLY A 258 23.37 4.87 -42.77
CA GLY A 258 23.54 6.13 -43.49
C GLY A 258 22.22 6.90 -43.65
N ALA A 259 21.42 6.94 -42.59
CA ALA A 259 20.26 7.82 -42.47
C ALA A 259 20.65 9.04 -41.64
N GLU A 260 20.09 10.21 -41.98
CA GLU A 260 20.29 11.48 -41.29
C GLU A 260 19.69 11.41 -39.88
N ILE A 261 20.41 11.89 -38.87
CA ILE A 261 19.98 11.84 -37.46
C ILE A 261 19.42 13.19 -37.01
N ILE A 262 18.26 13.15 -36.36
CA ILE A 262 17.54 14.29 -35.80
C ILE A 262 17.43 14.07 -34.30
N LEU A 263 17.74 15.10 -33.49
CA LEU A 263 17.67 15.08 -32.02
C LEU A 263 16.79 16.25 -31.56
N ASP A 264 15.79 15.99 -30.72
CA ASP A 264 14.82 16.97 -30.19
C ASP A 264 14.12 17.83 -31.28
N GLY A 265 14.03 17.28 -32.50
CA GLY A 265 13.52 17.95 -33.70
C GLY A 265 14.55 18.72 -34.54
N ASP A 266 15.76 18.94 -34.03
CA ASP A 266 16.85 19.62 -34.76
C ASP A 266 17.72 18.63 -35.56
N GLU A 267 18.08 19.01 -36.80
CA GLU A 267 18.94 18.21 -37.67
C GLU A 267 20.41 18.24 -37.18
N THR A 268 20.91 17.12 -36.67
CA THR A 268 22.28 17.04 -36.10
C THR A 268 23.39 17.19 -37.14
N GLY A 269 23.07 16.95 -38.43
CA GLY A 269 24.03 16.89 -39.53
C GLY A 269 24.80 15.56 -39.65
N GLU A 270 24.65 14.65 -38.68
CA GLU A 270 25.33 13.36 -38.65
C GLU A 270 24.46 12.23 -39.24
N VAL A 271 25.09 11.09 -39.56
CA VAL A 271 24.42 9.92 -40.18
C VAL A 271 24.74 8.60 -39.50
N THR A 272 23.77 7.69 -39.47
CA THR A 272 23.90 6.39 -38.78
C THR A 272 24.99 5.47 -39.40
N PRO A 273 25.75 4.70 -38.60
CA PRO A 273 25.80 4.71 -37.14
C PRO A 273 26.67 5.85 -36.59
N PHE A 274 26.19 6.54 -35.54
CA PHE A 274 26.90 7.63 -34.87
C PHE A 274 26.63 7.64 -33.36
N THR A 275 27.55 8.19 -32.55
CA THR A 275 27.34 8.37 -31.11
C THR A 275 27.31 9.86 -30.76
N LEU A 276 26.12 10.38 -30.49
CA LEU A 276 25.89 11.71 -29.92
C LEU A 276 26.39 11.71 -28.46
N LYS A 277 27.04 12.80 -28.02
CA LYS A 277 27.71 12.90 -26.72
C LYS A 277 27.41 14.22 -26.03
N GLU A 278 27.62 14.25 -24.71
CA GLU A 278 27.29 15.37 -23.83
C GLU A 278 25.83 15.79 -23.98
N ILE A 279 24.94 14.81 -24.18
CA ILE A 279 23.49 15.02 -24.22
C ILE A 279 23.01 15.12 -22.77
N PRO A 280 22.23 16.15 -22.37
CA PRO A 280 21.71 16.28 -21.01
C PRO A 280 21.01 15.01 -20.51
N ALA A 281 20.98 14.81 -19.19
CA ALA A 281 20.21 13.73 -18.59
C ALA A 281 18.73 14.13 -18.51
N GLY A 282 17.86 13.33 -19.12
CA GLY A 282 16.48 13.67 -19.41
C GLY A 282 15.96 12.84 -20.58
N SER A 283 14.71 13.10 -20.99
CA SER A 283 14.07 12.42 -22.10
C SER A 283 14.23 13.24 -23.38
N HIS A 284 14.93 12.68 -24.37
CA HIS A 284 15.22 13.29 -25.67
C HIS A 284 14.49 12.55 -26.79
N THR A 285 14.07 13.22 -27.86
CA THR A 285 13.56 12.53 -29.05
C THR A 285 14.67 12.31 -30.07
N VAL A 286 14.73 11.11 -30.63
CA VAL A 286 15.58 10.79 -31.78
C VAL A 286 14.69 10.30 -32.91
N SER A 287 14.91 10.82 -34.10
CA SER A 287 14.34 10.25 -35.34
C SER A 287 15.40 10.23 -36.44
N ILE A 288 15.13 9.48 -37.50
CA ILE A 288 16.02 9.40 -38.65
C ILE A 288 15.29 9.52 -39.98
N ARG A 289 16.00 10.04 -40.98
CA ARG A 289 15.47 10.27 -42.34
C ARG A 289 16.41 9.69 -43.40
N LYS A 290 15.83 9.12 -44.47
CA LYS A 290 16.61 8.56 -45.59
C LYS A 290 15.82 8.62 -46.90
N GLU A 291 16.44 9.14 -47.97
CA GLU A 291 15.82 9.24 -49.28
C GLU A 291 15.36 7.87 -49.83
N GLY A 292 14.10 7.77 -50.26
CA GLY A 292 13.49 6.54 -50.78
C GLY A 292 13.00 5.55 -49.72
N TYR A 293 13.00 5.95 -48.45
CA TYR A 293 12.43 5.23 -47.32
C TYR A 293 11.39 6.14 -46.64
N LEU A 294 10.49 5.53 -45.89
CA LEU A 294 9.64 6.30 -44.97
C LEU A 294 10.55 6.91 -43.88
N SER A 295 10.25 8.12 -43.41
CA SER A 295 10.86 8.65 -42.18
C SER A 295 10.53 7.71 -41.02
N SER A 296 11.41 7.60 -40.03
CA SER A 296 11.02 6.96 -38.77
C SER A 296 10.01 7.83 -38.03
N ASP A 297 9.26 7.21 -37.10
CA ASP A 297 8.67 7.94 -35.99
C ASP A 297 9.77 8.45 -35.04
N GLU A 298 9.39 9.28 -34.07
CA GLU A 298 10.28 9.75 -32.99
C GLU A 298 10.36 8.70 -31.87
N GLU A 299 11.54 8.14 -31.63
CA GLU A 299 11.84 7.31 -30.47
C GLU A 299 12.30 8.17 -29.30
N TRP A 300 11.77 7.91 -28.11
CA TRP A 300 12.12 8.63 -26.89
C TRP A 300 13.26 7.92 -26.14
N VAL A 301 14.25 8.70 -25.73
CA VAL A 301 15.54 8.22 -25.20
C VAL A 301 15.81 8.89 -23.86
N ASP A 302 15.64 8.13 -22.77
CA ASP A 302 15.97 8.58 -21.42
C ASP A 302 17.48 8.50 -21.18
N VAL A 303 18.17 9.62 -21.41
CA VAL A 303 19.61 9.75 -21.18
C VAL A 303 19.89 9.87 -19.68
N SER A 304 20.82 9.05 -19.19
CA SER A 304 21.30 9.08 -17.81
C SER A 304 22.79 9.44 -17.77
N HIS A 305 23.25 10.06 -16.68
CA HIS A 305 24.63 10.54 -16.58
C HIS A 305 25.66 9.42 -16.83
N GLY A 306 26.61 9.66 -17.73
CA GLY A 306 27.67 8.72 -18.09
C GLY A 306 27.21 7.47 -18.85
N VAL A 307 25.91 7.31 -19.14
CA VAL A 307 25.37 6.17 -19.88
C VAL A 307 25.38 6.45 -21.37
N VAL A 308 25.77 5.46 -22.17
CA VAL A 308 25.54 5.42 -23.62
C VAL A 308 24.26 4.63 -23.88
N VAL A 309 23.21 5.29 -24.37
CA VAL A 309 21.92 4.67 -24.67
C VAL A 309 21.88 4.28 -26.16
N PRO A 310 21.79 2.99 -26.52
CA PRO A 310 21.72 2.56 -27.91
C PRO A 310 20.29 2.65 -28.47
N VAL A 311 20.16 3.16 -29.69
CA VAL A 311 18.89 3.30 -30.43
C VAL A 311 19.07 2.69 -31.82
N HIS A 312 18.10 1.89 -32.27
CA HIS A 312 18.11 1.27 -33.59
C HIS A 312 16.80 1.51 -34.34
N PHE A 313 16.91 1.84 -35.62
CA PHE A 313 15.78 2.08 -36.51
C PHE A 313 15.83 1.18 -37.75
N ASP A 314 14.82 0.33 -37.94
CA ASP A 314 14.59 -0.37 -39.20
C ASP A 314 13.76 0.52 -40.15
N LEU A 315 14.30 0.86 -41.32
CA LEU A 315 13.63 1.75 -42.29
C LEU A 315 12.93 0.95 -43.40
N GLU A 316 11.61 1.11 -43.49
CA GLU A 316 10.81 0.57 -44.60
C GLU A 316 10.91 1.42 -45.86
N ARG A 317 10.90 0.78 -47.04
CA ARG A 317 10.90 1.48 -48.33
C ARG A 317 9.53 2.04 -48.66
N GLU A 318 9.51 3.28 -49.16
CA GLU A 318 8.29 3.88 -49.70
C GLU A 318 7.85 3.11 -50.97
N PHE A 319 6.72 2.41 -50.89
CA PHE A 319 6.30 1.46 -51.92
C PHE A 319 5.49 2.13 -53.03
N SER A 320 6.12 2.36 -54.18
CA SER A 320 5.43 2.93 -55.35
C SER A 320 4.37 1.96 -55.91
N SER A 321 3.12 2.40 -55.91
CA SER A 321 1.94 1.58 -56.22
C SER A 321 1.72 1.40 -57.73
N ALA A 322 2.52 0.53 -58.36
CA ALA A 322 2.41 0.23 -59.79
C ALA A 322 2.59 -1.26 -60.14
N ILE A 323 1.47 -1.99 -60.27
CA ILE A 323 1.08 -2.84 -61.43
C ILE A 323 -0.02 -3.83 -61.00
N SER A 324 -1.12 -3.86 -61.77
CA SER A 324 -2.13 -4.93 -61.70
C SER A 324 -1.78 -6.07 -62.65
N GLY A 325 -1.92 -7.34 -62.24
CA GLY A 325 -1.88 -8.45 -63.20
C GLY A 325 -1.82 -9.87 -62.65
N THR A 326 -2.96 -10.57 -62.74
CA THR A 326 -3.12 -12.02 -63.04
C THR A 326 -2.36 -13.08 -62.23
N SER A 327 -3.12 -14.10 -61.80
CA SER A 327 -2.65 -15.37 -61.24
C SER A 327 -1.97 -16.29 -62.27
N ASP A 328 -0.87 -16.96 -61.89
CA ASP A 328 -0.73 -18.43 -62.01
C ASP A 328 0.42 -19.01 -61.14
N GLY A 329 0.37 -20.32 -60.90
CA GLY A 329 1.51 -21.26 -60.80
C GLY A 329 2.77 -20.95 -59.96
N THR A 330 2.88 -21.66 -58.82
CA THR A 330 4.14 -22.18 -58.21
C THR A 330 5.30 -21.23 -57.89
N LEU A 331 5.57 -21.05 -56.59
CA LEU A 331 6.88 -20.64 -56.07
C LEU A 331 7.69 -21.88 -55.62
N PRO A 332 8.98 -22.02 -56.00
CA PRO A 332 9.90 -22.98 -55.39
C PRO A 332 10.41 -22.46 -54.03
N GLY A 333 10.60 -23.34 -53.06
CA GLY A 333 11.17 -22.98 -51.76
C GLY A 333 12.69 -22.69 -51.81
N GLY A 334 13.28 -22.07 -50.80
CA GLY A 334 12.71 -21.56 -49.54
C GLY A 334 13.65 -21.76 -48.35
N THR A 335 13.45 -21.02 -47.25
CA THR A 335 14.24 -21.17 -46.02
C THR A 335 13.39 -20.98 -44.76
N ARG A 336 13.17 -22.11 -44.07
CA ARG A 336 12.94 -22.26 -42.61
C ARG A 336 11.73 -21.55 -41.96
N TYR A 337 10.64 -22.30 -41.92
CA TYR A 337 9.70 -22.29 -40.79
C TYR A 337 10.25 -23.24 -39.70
N ASP A 338 10.74 -22.71 -38.57
CA ASP A 338 11.35 -23.49 -37.50
C ASP A 338 10.48 -23.42 -36.21
N GLY A 339 9.27 -24.00 -36.26
CA GLY A 339 8.34 -24.14 -35.13
C GLY A 339 7.28 -25.21 -35.43
N GLU A 340 6.82 -25.97 -34.42
CA GLU A 340 5.87 -27.07 -34.65
C GLU A 340 4.47 -26.54 -34.97
N GLN A 341 3.91 -26.95 -36.11
CA GLN A 341 2.60 -26.50 -36.58
C GLN A 341 1.49 -27.17 -35.78
N GLY A 342 0.83 -26.40 -34.89
CA GLY A 342 -0.30 -26.86 -34.09
C GLY A 342 -1.61 -26.85 -34.88
N TYR A 343 -2.37 -27.93 -34.79
CA TYR A 343 -3.78 -27.95 -35.20
C TYR A 343 -4.66 -27.82 -33.96
N LEU A 344 -5.62 -26.89 -33.94
CA LEU A 344 -6.66 -26.92 -32.91
C LEU A 344 -7.54 -28.14 -33.14
N GLY A 345 -7.83 -28.84 -32.05
CA GLY A 345 -8.89 -29.84 -31.98
C GLY A 345 -9.98 -29.31 -31.05
N VAL A 346 -11.20 -29.80 -31.22
CA VAL A 346 -12.25 -29.54 -30.23
C VAL A 346 -11.89 -30.30 -28.95
N VAL A 347 -11.48 -29.60 -27.90
CA VAL A 347 -11.15 -30.23 -26.60
C VAL A 347 -12.39 -30.33 -25.69
N THR A 348 -13.40 -29.47 -25.90
CA THR A 348 -14.68 -29.51 -25.18
C THR A 348 -15.85 -29.05 -26.07
N ASP A 349 -16.93 -29.83 -26.12
CA ASP A 349 -18.26 -29.29 -26.41
C ASP A 349 -18.76 -28.53 -25.17
N GLY A 350 -19.21 -27.29 -25.34
CA GLY A 350 -19.94 -26.49 -24.34
C GLY A 350 -19.22 -26.20 -23.00
N ILE A 351 -18.80 -24.95 -22.79
CA ILE A 351 -18.64 -24.43 -21.43
C ILE A 351 -20.02 -24.36 -20.77
N SER A 352 -20.93 -23.65 -21.42
CA SER A 352 -22.35 -23.52 -21.08
C SER A 352 -23.18 -23.64 -22.37
N GLY A 353 -24.50 -23.75 -22.28
CA GLY A 353 -25.39 -24.13 -23.40
C GLY A 353 -25.27 -23.30 -24.69
N ASN A 354 -24.79 -22.06 -24.61
CA ASN A 354 -24.52 -21.18 -25.74
C ASN A 354 -23.05 -20.70 -25.84
N VAL A 355 -22.16 -21.15 -24.93
CA VAL A 355 -20.73 -20.75 -24.89
C VAL A 355 -19.84 -21.92 -25.30
N THR A 356 -19.18 -21.78 -26.45
CA THR A 356 -18.20 -22.74 -26.96
C THR A 356 -16.78 -22.24 -26.70
N MET A 357 -15.90 -23.14 -26.24
CA MET A 357 -14.47 -22.87 -26.10
C MET A 357 -13.67 -23.90 -26.91
N LEU A 358 -12.81 -23.41 -27.78
CA LEU A 358 -11.80 -24.22 -28.48
C LEU A 358 -10.41 -23.91 -27.91
N VAL A 359 -9.55 -24.93 -27.88
CA VAL A 359 -8.17 -24.87 -27.37
C VAL A 359 -7.25 -25.55 -28.39
N ALA A 360 -6.01 -25.09 -28.53
CA ALA A 360 -5.06 -25.79 -29.41
C ALA A 360 -4.57 -27.12 -28.83
N ASN A 361 -4.35 -28.10 -29.72
CA ASN A 361 -3.60 -29.30 -29.35
C ASN A 361 -2.11 -28.98 -29.43
N GLY A 362 -1.34 -29.68 -28.60
CA GLY A 362 0.11 -29.58 -28.55
C GLY A 362 0.57 -28.99 -27.22
N PRO A 363 1.79 -29.34 -26.75
CA PRO A 363 2.34 -28.79 -25.52
C PRO A 363 2.43 -27.26 -25.57
N SER A 364 2.48 -26.61 -24.41
CA SER A 364 3.00 -25.24 -24.33
C SER A 364 4.42 -25.21 -24.91
N GLN A 365 4.70 -24.21 -25.76
CA GLN A 365 5.94 -24.14 -26.54
C GLN A 365 6.76 -22.92 -26.15
N VAL A 366 8.09 -23.08 -26.15
CA VAL A 366 9.03 -21.97 -25.96
C VAL A 366 9.21 -21.24 -27.29
N CYS A 367 8.65 -20.04 -27.40
CA CYS A 367 8.83 -19.15 -28.54
C CYS A 367 10.10 -18.31 -28.34
N ARG A 368 11.14 -18.61 -29.12
CA ARG A 368 12.46 -17.97 -29.08
C ARG A 368 12.51 -16.63 -29.83
N SER A 369 13.56 -15.85 -29.57
CA SER A 369 13.86 -14.63 -30.31
C SER A 369 13.76 -14.82 -31.83
N GLY A 370 12.93 -14.01 -32.49
CA GLY A 370 12.67 -14.09 -33.93
C GLY A 370 11.82 -15.28 -34.41
N GLN A 371 11.39 -16.18 -33.53
CA GLN A 371 10.57 -17.35 -33.88
C GLN A 371 9.10 -16.97 -34.08
N THR A 372 8.37 -17.79 -34.82
CA THR A 372 6.91 -17.72 -34.95
C THR A 372 6.31 -19.09 -34.73
N LEU A 373 5.40 -19.20 -33.76
CA LEU A 373 4.53 -20.35 -33.57
C LEU A 373 3.26 -20.16 -34.39
N SER A 374 2.72 -21.23 -34.97
CA SER A 374 1.52 -21.17 -35.81
C SER A 374 0.53 -22.25 -35.44
N TYR A 375 -0.73 -21.84 -35.27
CA TYR A 375 -1.87 -22.65 -34.85
C TYR A 375 -3.02 -22.48 -35.85
N ARG A 376 -3.78 -23.55 -36.13
CA ARG A 376 -4.90 -23.51 -37.09
C ARG A 376 -6.22 -23.97 -36.49
N ILE A 377 -7.20 -23.07 -36.40
CA ILE A 377 -8.58 -23.32 -35.97
C ILE A 377 -9.38 -23.87 -37.14
N ALA A 378 -9.80 -25.12 -37.07
CA ALA A 378 -10.79 -25.67 -38.00
C ALA A 378 -12.19 -25.17 -37.58
N THR A 379 -12.89 -24.42 -38.42
CA THR A 379 -14.23 -23.88 -38.10
C THR A 379 -15.38 -24.69 -38.69
N ASP A 380 -15.08 -25.76 -39.42
CA ASP A 380 -16.03 -26.72 -39.99
C ASP A 380 -16.70 -27.62 -38.94
N THR A 381 -16.16 -27.68 -37.71
CA THR A 381 -16.80 -28.34 -36.55
C THR A 381 -17.70 -27.40 -35.74
N LEU A 382 -17.84 -26.11 -36.10
CA LEU A 382 -18.68 -25.17 -35.35
C LEU A 382 -20.17 -25.33 -35.67
N PRO A 383 -21.06 -24.96 -34.72
CA PRO A 383 -22.48 -24.75 -35.02
C PRO A 383 -22.66 -23.80 -36.22
N PRO A 384 -23.61 -24.06 -37.14
CA PRO A 384 -23.85 -23.20 -38.30
C PRO A 384 -24.53 -21.86 -37.96
N SER A 385 -24.79 -21.57 -36.67
CA SER A 385 -25.29 -20.29 -36.19
C SER A 385 -24.14 -19.27 -36.10
N PRO A 386 -24.35 -18.02 -36.56
CA PRO A 386 -23.32 -16.98 -36.44
C PRO A 386 -23.03 -16.68 -34.96
N SER A 387 -21.74 -16.62 -34.61
CA SER A 387 -21.30 -16.18 -33.29
C SER A 387 -21.69 -14.71 -33.07
N GLN A 388 -22.36 -14.41 -31.97
CA GLN A 388 -22.68 -13.03 -31.58
C GLN A 388 -21.43 -12.27 -31.10
N TRP A 389 -20.49 -13.01 -30.50
CA TRP A 389 -19.24 -12.51 -29.93
C TRP A 389 -18.18 -13.62 -29.97
N ALA A 390 -16.93 -13.26 -30.27
CA ALA A 390 -15.80 -14.18 -30.23
C ALA A 390 -14.51 -13.46 -29.82
N ARG A 391 -13.79 -14.01 -28.84
CA ARG A 391 -12.50 -13.49 -28.37
C ARG A 391 -11.45 -14.61 -28.33
N LEU A 392 -10.30 -14.31 -28.92
CA LEU A 392 -9.12 -15.17 -28.94
C LEU A 392 -8.18 -14.74 -27.82
N TYR A 393 -7.69 -15.71 -27.06
CA TYR A 393 -6.77 -15.54 -25.96
C TYR A 393 -5.44 -16.24 -26.24
N VAL A 394 -4.34 -15.56 -25.94
CA VAL A 394 -2.99 -16.13 -25.89
C VAL A 394 -2.44 -15.90 -24.49
N PHE A 395 -2.13 -16.99 -23.77
CA PHE A 395 -1.54 -16.93 -22.44
C PHE A 395 -0.04 -17.23 -22.52
N SER A 396 0.77 -16.47 -21.79
CA SER A 396 2.22 -16.71 -21.66
C SER A 396 2.66 -16.90 -20.21
N TYR A 397 3.84 -17.52 -20.04
CA TYR A 397 4.51 -17.74 -18.75
C TYR A 397 5.99 -17.40 -18.82
N LYS A 398 6.45 -16.66 -17.80
CA LYS A 398 7.85 -16.39 -17.47
C LYS A 398 8.72 -15.95 -18.69
N GLY A 399 8.20 -15.03 -19.50
CA GLY A 399 9.01 -14.23 -20.45
C GLY A 399 9.67 -13.03 -19.75
N TYR A 400 10.49 -12.23 -20.44
CA TYR A 400 11.13 -11.02 -19.87
C TYR A 400 10.74 -9.76 -20.66
N THR A 401 10.49 -8.65 -19.95
CA THR A 401 10.09 -7.37 -20.58
C THR A 401 11.28 -6.52 -21.01
N SER A 402 11.94 -6.90 -22.10
CA SER A 402 12.41 -5.89 -23.06
C SER A 402 11.22 -5.42 -23.91
N ASP A 403 11.42 -4.43 -24.77
CA ASP A 403 10.37 -3.74 -25.55
C ASP A 403 9.68 -4.61 -26.63
N HIS A 404 10.02 -5.90 -26.63
CA HIS A 404 9.74 -6.90 -27.65
C HIS A 404 8.56 -7.76 -27.21
N THR A 405 7.35 -7.21 -27.32
CA THR A 405 6.11 -7.93 -27.00
C THR A 405 5.78 -9.01 -28.03
N LEU A 406 5.01 -10.04 -27.63
CA LEU A 406 4.50 -11.04 -28.55
C LEU A 406 3.53 -10.43 -29.57
N GLU A 407 3.87 -10.54 -30.85
CA GLU A 407 2.99 -10.21 -31.97
C GLU A 407 2.01 -11.34 -32.22
N VAL A 408 0.70 -11.09 -32.08
CA VAL A 408 -0.34 -12.02 -32.53
C VAL A 408 -0.92 -11.55 -33.86
N ARG A 409 -1.00 -12.46 -34.83
CA ARG A 409 -1.64 -12.23 -36.13
C ARG A 409 -2.74 -13.27 -36.36
N VAL A 410 -3.81 -12.85 -37.01
CA VAL A 410 -4.99 -13.69 -37.33
C VAL A 410 -5.21 -13.62 -38.84
N ASN A 411 -5.23 -14.77 -39.51
CA ASN A 411 -5.30 -14.91 -40.97
C ASN A 411 -4.23 -14.05 -41.69
N SER A 412 -2.99 -14.09 -41.18
CA SER A 412 -1.84 -13.25 -41.57
C SER A 412 -1.98 -11.72 -41.36
N VAL A 413 -3.16 -11.22 -41.01
CA VAL A 413 -3.38 -9.81 -40.64
C VAL A 413 -2.88 -9.57 -39.22
N LYS A 414 -2.11 -8.50 -38.99
CA LYS A 414 -1.78 -8.06 -37.62
C LYS A 414 -3.09 -7.72 -36.91
N ALA A 415 -3.40 -8.41 -35.82
CA ALA A 415 -4.56 -8.07 -35.01
C ALA A 415 -4.43 -6.63 -34.49
N GLY A 416 -5.54 -6.00 -34.11
CA GLY A 416 -5.49 -4.73 -33.38
C GLY A 416 -4.68 -4.86 -32.10
N ILE A 417 -4.32 -3.72 -31.48
CA ILE A 417 -3.64 -3.71 -30.18
C ILE A 417 -4.48 -4.57 -29.21
N PRO A 418 -3.93 -5.68 -28.67
CA PRO A 418 -4.69 -6.58 -27.83
C PRO A 418 -4.95 -5.95 -26.46
N ASP A 419 -6.11 -6.24 -25.88
CA ASP A 419 -6.33 -6.01 -24.46
C ASP A 419 -5.34 -6.90 -23.69
N ARG A 420 -4.61 -6.35 -22.71
CA ARG A 420 -3.46 -7.02 -22.08
C ARG A 420 -3.54 -6.93 -20.56
N SER A 421 -3.71 -8.09 -19.91
CA SER A 421 -3.41 -8.25 -18.48
C SER A 421 -2.00 -8.79 -18.32
N THR A 422 -1.20 -8.20 -17.43
CA THR A 422 0.18 -8.63 -17.15
C THR A 422 0.31 -9.02 -15.68
N TYR A 423 1.15 -10.00 -15.36
CA TYR A 423 1.54 -10.33 -13.99
C TYR A 423 3.06 -10.40 -13.90
N HIS A 424 3.62 -9.68 -12.92
CA HIS A 424 5.05 -9.53 -12.72
C HIS A 424 5.55 -10.52 -11.67
N HIS A 425 6.52 -11.34 -12.06
CA HIS A 425 7.16 -12.31 -11.18
C HIS A 425 8.31 -11.65 -10.41
N ALA A 426 8.57 -12.09 -9.19
CA ALA A 426 9.64 -11.56 -8.34
C ALA A 426 11.04 -11.62 -9.00
N ASP A 427 11.26 -12.57 -9.91
CA ASP A 427 12.50 -12.72 -10.69
C ASP A 427 12.64 -11.73 -11.88
N GLY A 428 11.66 -10.82 -12.06
CA GLY A 428 11.65 -9.81 -13.13
C GLY A 428 11.04 -10.30 -14.44
N ARG A 429 10.46 -11.51 -14.44
CA ARG A 429 9.72 -12.04 -15.59
C ARG A 429 8.26 -11.61 -15.60
N VAL A 430 7.56 -11.90 -16.68
CA VAL A 430 6.11 -11.70 -16.84
C VAL A 430 5.37 -12.93 -17.31
N SER A 431 4.11 -13.03 -16.86
CA SER A 431 3.06 -13.79 -17.53
C SER A 431 2.04 -12.82 -18.10
N GLU A 432 1.56 -13.06 -19.32
CA GLU A 432 0.56 -12.21 -19.96
C GLU A 432 -0.69 -13.00 -20.33
N THR A 433 -1.82 -12.30 -20.34
CA THR A 433 -3.07 -12.71 -21.00
C THR A 433 -3.35 -11.68 -22.08
N LEU A 434 -3.22 -12.08 -23.35
CA LEU A 434 -3.52 -11.24 -24.51
C LEU A 434 -4.91 -11.60 -25.03
N ALA A 435 -5.84 -10.65 -25.01
CA ALA A 435 -7.22 -10.82 -25.42
C ALA A 435 -7.51 -10.03 -26.71
N ILE A 436 -8.04 -10.71 -27.72
CA ILE A 436 -8.20 -10.19 -29.08
C ILE A 436 -9.64 -10.42 -29.54
N ASN A 437 -10.38 -9.34 -29.82
CA ASN A 437 -11.71 -9.45 -30.43
C ASN A 437 -11.57 -9.97 -31.88
N VAL A 438 -12.01 -11.21 -32.11
CA VAL A 438 -12.00 -11.87 -33.42
C VAL A 438 -13.40 -12.05 -34.01
N THR A 439 -14.44 -11.48 -33.39
CA THR A 439 -15.84 -11.55 -33.85
C THR A 439 -16.02 -11.28 -35.35
N PRO A 440 -15.42 -10.24 -35.98
CA PRO A 440 -15.56 -10.02 -37.42
C PRO A 440 -14.69 -10.95 -38.31
N MET A 441 -13.85 -11.79 -37.71
CA MET A 441 -12.91 -12.71 -38.39
C MET A 441 -13.35 -14.18 -38.34
N VAL A 442 -14.31 -14.55 -37.48
CA VAL A 442 -14.87 -15.91 -37.43
C VAL A 442 -15.81 -16.12 -38.62
N GLN A 443 -15.38 -16.96 -39.57
CA GLN A 443 -16.19 -17.37 -40.72
C GLN A 443 -16.76 -18.78 -40.48
N THR A 444 -18.04 -18.96 -40.82
CA THR A 444 -18.78 -20.24 -40.68
C THR A 444 -18.28 -21.35 -41.63
N THR A 445 -17.40 -21.02 -42.57
CA THR A 445 -16.67 -21.99 -43.39
C THR A 445 -15.23 -21.52 -43.60
N GLY A 446 -14.25 -22.38 -43.30
CA GLY A 446 -12.84 -22.09 -43.49
C GLY A 446 -11.95 -22.65 -42.39
N ALA A 447 -10.84 -21.96 -42.14
CA ALA A 447 -10.01 -22.14 -40.96
C ALA A 447 -9.41 -20.79 -40.56
N ILE A 448 -9.26 -20.54 -39.27
CA ILE A 448 -8.59 -19.34 -38.75
C ILE A 448 -7.14 -19.71 -38.47
N GLU A 449 -6.18 -19.00 -39.07
CA GLU A 449 -4.76 -19.18 -38.76
C GLU A 449 -4.33 -18.15 -37.72
N VAL A 450 -3.77 -18.60 -36.60
CA VAL A 450 -3.25 -17.77 -35.52
C VAL A 450 -1.74 -17.96 -35.46
N SER A 451 -0.97 -16.89 -35.63
CA SER A 451 0.49 -16.93 -35.46
C SER A 451 0.93 -16.05 -34.31
N VAL A 452 1.76 -16.59 -33.42
CA VAL A 452 2.37 -15.88 -32.28
C VAL A 452 3.87 -15.73 -32.58
N ARG A 453 4.28 -14.52 -32.94
CA ARG A 453 5.67 -14.16 -33.25
C ARG A 453 6.34 -13.50 -32.05
N ASN A 454 7.53 -13.97 -31.70
CA ASN A 454 8.44 -13.27 -30.81
C ASN A 454 9.44 -12.49 -31.68
N PRO A 455 9.53 -11.15 -31.58
CA PRO A 455 10.45 -10.37 -32.41
C PRO A 455 11.93 -10.76 -32.20
N PRO A 456 12.81 -10.59 -33.21
CA PRO A 456 14.26 -10.68 -33.01
C PRO A 456 14.71 -9.65 -31.97
N GLY A 457 15.55 -10.06 -31.01
CA GLY A 457 15.89 -9.26 -29.82
C GLY A 457 15.02 -9.57 -28.59
N GLY A 458 13.85 -10.19 -28.78
CA GLY A 458 13.00 -10.66 -27.68
C GLY A 458 13.58 -11.86 -26.94
N ASN A 459 13.30 -11.95 -25.63
CA ASN A 459 13.68 -13.08 -24.78
C ASN A 459 12.81 -14.32 -25.06
N GLU A 460 13.19 -15.51 -24.57
CA GLU A 460 12.34 -16.71 -24.70
C GLU A 460 11.02 -16.55 -23.90
N TRP A 461 9.88 -16.89 -24.51
CA TRP A 461 8.56 -16.90 -23.88
C TRP A 461 7.98 -18.31 -23.89
N THR A 462 7.43 -18.80 -22.77
CA THR A 462 6.56 -20.00 -22.80
C THR A 462 5.16 -19.56 -23.21
N VAL A 463 4.63 -20.09 -24.31
CA VAL A 463 3.31 -19.79 -24.86
C VAL A 463 2.41 -21.02 -24.70
N TYR A 464 1.28 -20.86 -24.01
CA TYR A 464 0.28 -21.92 -23.90
C TYR A 464 -0.56 -22.03 -25.19
N PRO A 465 -1.19 -23.19 -25.45
CA PRO A 465 -2.13 -23.36 -26.56
C PRO A 465 -3.19 -22.25 -26.60
N PRO A 466 -3.37 -21.51 -27.72
CA PRO A 466 -4.36 -20.44 -27.79
C PRO A 466 -5.79 -20.95 -27.57
N VAL A 467 -6.62 -20.10 -26.94
CA VAL A 467 -8.01 -20.41 -26.58
C VAL A 467 -8.95 -19.46 -27.31
N LEU A 468 -9.93 -19.98 -28.04
CA LEU A 468 -10.99 -19.20 -28.67
C LEU A 468 -12.30 -19.41 -27.92
N LEU A 469 -12.84 -18.35 -27.32
CA LEU A 469 -14.15 -18.33 -26.67
C LEU A 469 -15.18 -17.70 -27.61
N MET A 470 -16.33 -18.34 -27.76
CA MET A 470 -17.42 -17.90 -28.65
C MET A 470 -18.77 -17.99 -27.94
N VAL A 471 -19.62 -16.98 -28.15
CA VAL A 471 -21.03 -17.00 -27.75
C VAL A 471 -21.90 -17.15 -29.01
N HIS A 472 -22.67 -18.23 -29.06
CA HIS A 472 -23.64 -18.51 -30.11
C HIS A 472 -25.01 -17.90 -29.78
N HIS A 473 -25.88 -17.78 -30.78
CA HIS A 473 -27.27 -17.37 -30.55
C HIS A 473 -28.07 -18.47 -29.84
N ASP A 474 -28.85 -18.10 -28.82
CA ASP A 474 -29.71 -19.03 -28.07
C ASP A 474 -30.73 -19.72 -28.99
N GLY A 475 -30.78 -21.05 -28.92
CA GLY A 475 -31.65 -21.91 -29.74
C GLY A 475 -32.47 -22.92 -28.93
N GLY A 476 -32.62 -22.70 -27.61
CA GLY A 476 -33.35 -23.57 -26.69
C GLY A 476 -34.33 -22.80 -25.80
N GLU A 477 -35.14 -23.53 -25.04
CA GLU A 477 -36.29 -23.04 -24.23
C GLU A 477 -35.91 -22.22 -22.97
N GLN A 478 -34.67 -21.73 -22.88
CA GLN A 478 -34.16 -20.92 -21.77
C GLN A 478 -33.23 -19.83 -22.31
N THR A 479 -33.39 -18.59 -21.82
CA THR A 479 -32.50 -17.47 -22.18
C THR A 479 -31.23 -17.55 -21.35
N LEU A 480 -30.05 -17.54 -21.99
CA LEU A 480 -28.75 -17.59 -21.32
C LEU A 480 -28.08 -16.22 -21.35
N LYS A 481 -27.65 -15.74 -20.18
CA LYS A 481 -26.76 -14.56 -20.05
C LYS A 481 -25.37 -14.99 -19.63
N ASN A 482 -24.36 -14.35 -20.21
CA ASN A 482 -22.95 -14.66 -19.98
C ASN A 482 -22.15 -13.39 -19.65
N TRP A 483 -21.28 -13.51 -18.66
CA TRP A 483 -20.25 -12.53 -18.32
C TRP A 483 -18.88 -13.18 -18.44
N VAL A 484 -17.87 -12.42 -18.87
CA VAL A 484 -16.48 -12.88 -18.97
C VAL A 484 -15.57 -11.86 -18.30
N ALA A 485 -14.81 -12.31 -17.31
CA ALA A 485 -13.73 -11.56 -16.67
C ALA A 485 -12.37 -12.14 -17.10
N GLU A 486 -11.36 -11.27 -17.19
CA GLU A 486 -10.06 -11.56 -17.81
C GLU A 486 -8.94 -11.13 -16.86
N GLY A 487 -7.89 -11.96 -16.73
CA GLY A 487 -6.81 -11.71 -15.78
C GLY A 487 -5.55 -12.50 -16.08
N SER A 488 -4.49 -12.22 -15.31
CA SER A 488 -3.14 -12.81 -15.47
C SER A 488 -2.50 -13.24 -14.15
N GLY A 489 -3.19 -13.04 -13.02
CA GLY A 489 -2.67 -13.26 -11.67
C GLY A 489 -2.26 -14.72 -11.42
N TYR A 490 -1.26 -14.89 -10.57
CA TYR A 490 -0.85 -16.19 -10.04
C TYR A 490 -1.25 -16.28 -8.57
N ILE A 491 -1.74 -17.44 -8.16
CA ILE A 491 -1.99 -17.77 -6.76
C ILE A 491 -1.28 -19.06 -6.38
N ARG A 492 -0.97 -19.18 -5.09
CA ARG A 492 -0.37 -20.38 -4.49
C ARG A 492 -1.41 -21.21 -3.76
N ALA A 493 -1.13 -22.50 -3.61
CA ALA A 493 -1.89 -23.36 -2.73
C ALA A 493 -1.79 -22.84 -1.26
N LEU A 494 -2.93 -22.76 -0.56
CA LEU A 494 -3.03 -22.30 0.83
C LEU A 494 -3.58 -23.40 1.74
N GLU A 495 -2.95 -23.60 2.91
CA GLU A 495 -3.47 -24.54 3.93
C GLU A 495 -4.77 -24.01 4.55
N ASP A 496 -4.92 -22.70 4.78
CA ASP A 496 -6.21 -22.06 5.10
C ASP A 496 -6.19 -20.59 4.70
N TYR A 497 -7.38 -19.97 4.62
CA TYR A 497 -7.54 -18.57 4.20
C TYR A 497 -7.38 -17.60 5.37
N SER A 498 -6.39 -16.72 5.30
CA SER A 498 -6.19 -15.59 6.21
C SER A 498 -6.43 -14.24 5.50
N PRO A 499 -6.81 -13.15 6.21
CA PRO A 499 -6.74 -11.79 5.68
C PRO A 499 -5.33 -11.35 5.22
N GLN A 500 -4.28 -12.12 5.57
CA GLN A 500 -2.91 -11.90 5.10
C GLN A 500 -2.66 -12.49 3.68
N ASP A 501 -3.58 -13.30 3.15
CA ASP A 501 -3.45 -14.00 1.87
C ASP A 501 -4.01 -13.22 0.67
N LEU A 502 -4.19 -11.90 0.77
CA LEU A 502 -4.71 -11.07 -0.33
C LEU A 502 -3.85 -11.16 -1.61
N ALA A 503 -2.57 -11.50 -1.51
CA ALA A 503 -1.68 -11.75 -2.64
C ALA A 503 -1.78 -13.19 -3.22
N ASN A 504 -2.46 -14.10 -2.53
CA ASN A 504 -2.65 -15.52 -2.87
C ASN A 504 -4.11 -15.84 -3.29
N ILE A 505 -4.93 -14.82 -3.58
CA ILE A 505 -6.30 -14.98 -4.09
C ILE A 505 -6.47 -14.24 -5.42
N THR A 506 -7.41 -14.67 -6.25
CA THR A 506 -7.84 -13.93 -7.47
C THR A 506 -9.28 -13.51 -7.32
N ILE A 507 -9.54 -12.20 -7.30
CA ILE A 507 -10.88 -11.64 -7.18
C ILE A 507 -11.50 -11.45 -8.58
N THR A 508 -12.79 -11.74 -8.72
CA THR A 508 -13.61 -11.35 -9.88
C THR A 508 -15.02 -10.97 -9.44
N ASP A 509 -15.53 -9.88 -10.00
CA ASP A 509 -16.82 -9.28 -9.66
C ASP A 509 -17.79 -9.37 -10.85
N PHE A 510 -19.06 -9.67 -10.58
CA PHE A 510 -20.12 -9.76 -11.60
C PHE A 510 -21.35 -8.93 -11.19
N SER A 511 -22.01 -8.29 -12.16
CA SER A 511 -23.07 -7.29 -11.90
C SER A 511 -24.29 -7.39 -12.83
N ASP A 512 -25.34 -6.64 -12.49
CA ASP A 512 -26.58 -6.50 -13.25
C ASP A 512 -27.36 -7.83 -13.43
N ILE A 513 -27.06 -8.78 -12.53
CA ILE A 513 -27.71 -10.09 -12.44
C ILE A 513 -29.17 -9.88 -12.04
N GLN A 514 -30.07 -10.36 -12.88
CA GLN A 514 -31.51 -10.25 -12.65
C GLN A 514 -32.00 -11.44 -11.80
N PRO A 515 -32.95 -11.25 -10.88
CA PRO A 515 -33.55 -12.35 -10.12
C PRO A 515 -34.42 -13.25 -11.00
N GLY A 516 -34.79 -14.43 -10.49
CA GLY A 516 -35.67 -15.38 -11.19
C GLY A 516 -34.95 -16.27 -12.22
N TYR A 517 -33.65 -16.50 -12.04
CA TYR A 517 -32.87 -17.48 -12.80
C TYR A 517 -33.26 -18.93 -12.45
N SER A 518 -33.08 -19.86 -13.39
CA SER A 518 -33.32 -21.30 -13.22
C SER A 518 -32.06 -22.08 -12.82
N GLY A 519 -30.88 -21.51 -13.01
CA GLY A 519 -29.59 -22.12 -12.70
C GLY A 519 -28.42 -21.22 -13.10
N ALA A 520 -27.26 -21.41 -12.48
CA ALA A 520 -26.04 -20.70 -12.84
C ALA A 520 -24.76 -21.52 -12.60
N GLU A 521 -23.81 -21.38 -13.53
CA GLU A 521 -22.50 -22.01 -13.50
C GLU A 521 -21.41 -20.95 -13.65
N LEU A 522 -20.42 -20.98 -12.75
CA LEU A 522 -19.17 -20.24 -12.90
C LEU A 522 -18.09 -21.21 -13.36
N VAL A 523 -17.41 -20.86 -14.45
CA VAL A 523 -16.33 -21.66 -15.04
C VAL A 523 -15.05 -20.84 -15.06
N VAL A 524 -14.03 -21.32 -14.34
CA VAL A 524 -12.71 -20.66 -14.27
C VAL A 524 -11.74 -21.44 -15.14
N ILE A 525 -11.13 -20.76 -16.11
CA ILE A 525 -10.12 -21.29 -17.02
C ILE A 525 -8.78 -20.71 -16.57
N GLY A 526 -7.76 -21.55 -16.45
CA GLY A 526 -6.42 -21.11 -16.07
C GLY A 526 -5.30 -21.90 -16.71
N THR A 527 -4.08 -21.48 -16.37
CA THR A 527 -2.82 -22.08 -16.79
C THR A 527 -2.02 -22.52 -15.59
N ALA A 528 -1.33 -23.65 -15.66
CA ALA A 528 -0.36 -24.08 -14.67
C ALA A 528 0.74 -24.94 -15.34
N PRO A 529 2.03 -24.82 -14.96
CA PRO A 529 3.08 -25.70 -15.48
C PRO A 529 2.84 -27.16 -15.04
N GLU A 530 2.52 -27.34 -13.77
CA GLU A 530 2.15 -28.61 -13.11
C GLU A 530 1.06 -28.29 -12.07
N ILE A 531 0.23 -29.28 -11.71
CA ILE A 531 -0.76 -29.17 -10.63
C ILE A 531 -0.62 -30.42 -9.74
N SER A 532 -0.83 -30.24 -8.44
CA SER A 532 -0.80 -31.30 -7.44
C SER A 532 -2.17 -31.99 -7.31
N ASP A 533 -2.18 -33.31 -7.42
CA ASP A 533 -3.37 -34.17 -7.23
C ASP A 533 -4.01 -34.01 -5.83
N THR A 534 -3.30 -33.47 -4.84
CA THR A 534 -3.82 -33.23 -3.47
C THR A 534 -4.44 -31.83 -3.29
N SER A 535 -4.29 -30.95 -4.28
CA SER A 535 -4.79 -29.57 -4.24
C SER A 535 -6.08 -29.39 -5.04
N PHE A 536 -6.96 -28.47 -4.64
CA PHE A 536 -8.24 -28.26 -5.33
C PHE A 536 -8.72 -26.78 -5.35
N PRO A 537 -9.48 -26.37 -6.39
CA PRO A 537 -9.99 -25.02 -6.50
C PRO A 537 -11.21 -24.78 -5.60
N LEU A 538 -11.27 -23.58 -5.03
CA LEU A 538 -12.33 -23.10 -4.16
C LEU A 538 -12.72 -21.69 -4.61
N VAL A 539 -14.01 -21.35 -4.59
CA VAL A 539 -14.44 -19.94 -4.58
C VAL A 539 -15.12 -19.62 -3.26
N VAL A 540 -14.94 -18.39 -2.80
CA VAL A 540 -15.80 -17.79 -1.79
C VAL A 540 -16.68 -16.76 -2.50
N GLN A 541 -18.00 -16.94 -2.42
CA GLN A 541 -18.97 -15.97 -2.91
C GLN A 541 -19.88 -15.57 -1.76
N ASN A 542 -19.97 -14.27 -1.48
CA ASN A 542 -20.76 -13.73 -0.37
C ASN A 542 -20.50 -14.49 0.96
N SER A 543 -19.22 -14.68 1.29
CA SER A 543 -18.70 -15.46 2.44
C SER A 543 -18.97 -16.98 2.42
N VAL A 544 -19.71 -17.52 1.44
CA VAL A 544 -19.95 -18.97 1.31
C VAL A 544 -18.86 -19.64 0.48
N ARG A 545 -18.21 -20.65 1.07
CA ARG A 545 -17.18 -21.49 0.41
C ARG A 545 -17.84 -22.53 -0.51
N ILE A 546 -17.54 -22.48 -1.81
CA ILE A 546 -18.03 -23.40 -2.84
C ILE A 546 -16.83 -24.13 -3.46
N SER A 547 -16.72 -25.44 -3.22
CA SER A 547 -15.66 -26.28 -3.81
C SER A 547 -15.94 -26.57 -5.28
N GLY A 548 -14.91 -26.47 -6.12
CA GLY A 548 -14.96 -26.83 -7.53
C GLY A 548 -14.25 -28.16 -7.79
N ASN A 549 -14.70 -28.88 -8.81
CA ASN A 549 -13.90 -29.93 -9.42
C ASN A 549 -13.20 -29.33 -10.65
N TYR A 550 -11.88 -29.51 -10.75
CA TYR A 550 -11.14 -29.16 -11.97
C TYR A 550 -11.00 -30.37 -12.90
N SER A 551 -10.76 -30.05 -14.16
CA SER A 551 -10.38 -30.99 -15.21
C SER A 551 -9.13 -30.48 -15.91
N HIS A 552 -8.17 -31.37 -16.12
CA HIS A 552 -7.00 -31.08 -16.95
C HIS A 552 -7.40 -31.10 -18.43
N VAL A 553 -7.63 -29.90 -18.96
CA VAL A 553 -7.68 -29.66 -20.40
C VAL A 553 -6.22 -29.65 -20.85
N LYS A 554 -5.83 -30.72 -21.55
CA LYS A 554 -4.44 -31.08 -21.93
C LYS A 554 -3.44 -29.93 -22.06
N GLU A 555 -2.18 -30.25 -21.75
CA GLU A 555 -1.02 -29.46 -22.20
C GLU A 555 -0.83 -28.10 -21.48
N GLY A 556 -1.23 -28.05 -20.20
CA GLY A 556 -0.92 -26.95 -19.26
C GLY A 556 -2.08 -26.00 -18.95
N ILE A 557 -3.27 -26.29 -19.49
CA ILE A 557 -4.51 -25.58 -19.20
C ILE A 557 -5.33 -26.38 -18.17
N TRP A 558 -6.16 -25.69 -17.40
CA TRP A 558 -7.09 -26.30 -16.46
C TRP A 558 -8.43 -25.56 -16.48
N ILE A 559 -9.52 -26.29 -16.22
CA ILE A 559 -10.86 -25.72 -16.11
C ILE A 559 -11.53 -26.25 -14.85
N SER A 560 -11.95 -25.34 -13.97
CA SER A 560 -12.80 -25.62 -12.81
C SER A 560 -14.24 -25.17 -13.08
N ARG A 561 -15.21 -25.99 -12.67
CA ARG A 561 -16.66 -25.69 -12.74
C ARG A 561 -17.24 -25.60 -11.34
N PHE A 562 -18.05 -24.57 -11.10
CA PHE A 562 -18.73 -24.31 -9.84
C PHE A 562 -20.22 -24.06 -10.07
N ASN A 563 -21.10 -24.78 -9.36
CA ASN A 563 -22.51 -24.42 -9.30
C ASN A 563 -22.69 -23.29 -8.28
N VAL A 564 -23.10 -22.12 -8.76
CA VAL A 564 -23.21 -20.88 -7.96
C VAL A 564 -24.68 -20.48 -7.71
N THR A 565 -25.64 -21.25 -8.23
CA THR A 565 -27.07 -20.94 -8.29
C THR A 565 -27.67 -20.43 -6.96
N SER A 566 -27.28 -21.01 -5.83
CA SER A 566 -27.85 -20.69 -4.52
C SER A 566 -27.34 -19.39 -3.90
N HIS A 567 -26.28 -18.77 -4.43
CA HIS A 567 -25.59 -17.64 -3.79
C HIS A 567 -25.50 -16.38 -4.68
N LEU A 568 -26.19 -16.37 -5.82
CA LEU A 568 -26.22 -15.21 -6.72
C LEU A 568 -27.12 -14.08 -6.20
N THR A 569 -26.49 -12.95 -5.87
CA THR A 569 -27.13 -11.65 -5.64
C THR A 569 -27.08 -10.79 -6.91
N GLY A 570 -27.65 -9.57 -6.90
CA GLY A 570 -27.66 -8.69 -8.08
C GLY A 570 -26.26 -8.19 -8.49
N TYR A 571 -25.37 -8.10 -7.50
CA TYR A 571 -23.91 -8.03 -7.64
C TYR A 571 -23.29 -9.20 -6.87
N VAL A 572 -22.23 -9.83 -7.41
CA VAL A 572 -21.57 -11.00 -6.80
C VAL A 572 -20.06 -10.80 -6.79
N HIS A 573 -19.49 -10.74 -5.59
CA HIS A 573 -18.05 -10.78 -5.36
C HIS A 573 -17.57 -12.23 -5.27
N THR A 574 -16.51 -12.57 -6.01
CA THR A 574 -15.96 -13.94 -6.07
C THR A 574 -14.47 -13.93 -5.77
N GLU A 575 -14.09 -14.52 -4.63
CA GLU A 575 -12.70 -14.74 -4.22
C GLU A 575 -12.29 -16.16 -4.66
N PHE A 576 -11.43 -16.30 -5.66
CA PHE A 576 -10.91 -17.60 -6.11
C PHE A 576 -9.62 -17.96 -5.38
N ILE A 577 -9.57 -19.17 -4.82
CA ILE A 577 -8.54 -19.69 -3.92
C ILE A 577 -8.12 -21.08 -4.39
N TRP A 578 -6.83 -21.42 -4.28
CA TRP A 578 -6.36 -22.80 -4.45
C TRP A 578 -6.09 -23.41 -3.07
N LYS A 579 -6.87 -24.42 -2.68
CA LYS A 579 -6.80 -25.04 -1.34
C LYS A 579 -5.80 -26.21 -1.35
N ALA A 580 -4.81 -26.14 -0.47
CA ALA A 580 -3.91 -27.24 -0.19
C ALA A 580 -4.59 -28.25 0.77
N VAL A 581 -4.22 -29.53 0.65
CA VAL A 581 -4.51 -30.58 1.64
C VAL A 581 -3.23 -31.06 2.34
N ASP A 582 -2.05 -30.80 1.76
CA ASP A 582 -0.75 -31.01 2.37
C ASP A 582 -0.11 -29.63 2.66
N PRO A 583 0.34 -29.33 3.90
CA PRO A 583 1.02 -28.07 4.23
C PRO A 583 2.32 -27.82 3.46
N GLY A 584 2.88 -28.85 2.80
CA GLY A 584 4.03 -28.74 1.91
C GLY A 584 3.71 -28.38 0.46
N ASP A 585 2.43 -28.26 0.08
CA ASP A 585 2.03 -27.94 -1.29
C ASP A 585 2.30 -26.46 -1.62
N THR A 586 3.08 -26.22 -2.67
CA THR A 586 3.51 -24.88 -3.12
C THR A 586 3.19 -24.62 -4.60
N VAL A 587 2.22 -25.35 -5.16
CA VAL A 587 1.80 -25.20 -6.56
C VAL A 587 1.36 -23.76 -6.87
N GLU A 588 1.91 -23.21 -7.95
CA GLU A 588 1.54 -21.91 -8.54
C GLU A 588 0.59 -22.13 -9.73
N VAL A 589 -0.69 -21.78 -9.57
CA VAL A 589 -1.67 -21.75 -10.67
C VAL A 589 -2.01 -20.31 -11.04
N ALA A 590 -2.43 -20.08 -12.29
CA ALA A 590 -2.93 -18.78 -12.72
C ALA A 590 -4.33 -18.88 -13.32
N PRO A 591 -5.38 -18.42 -12.60
CA PRO A 591 -6.69 -18.17 -13.19
C PRO A 591 -6.55 -17.08 -14.27
N ARG A 592 -6.97 -17.37 -15.50
CA ARG A 592 -6.83 -16.44 -16.64
C ARG A 592 -8.16 -15.85 -17.11
N LEU A 593 -9.23 -16.65 -17.02
CA LEU A 593 -10.58 -16.23 -17.40
C LEU A 593 -11.58 -16.77 -16.37
N ALA A 594 -12.62 -15.99 -16.08
CA ALA A 594 -13.79 -16.45 -15.34
C ALA A 594 -15.05 -16.17 -16.17
N VAL A 595 -15.82 -17.21 -16.48
CA VAL A 595 -17.04 -17.16 -17.28
C VAL A 595 -18.22 -17.49 -16.37
N LEU A 596 -19.11 -16.52 -16.13
CA LEU A 596 -20.36 -16.75 -15.41
C LEU A 596 -21.50 -16.88 -16.41
N SER A 597 -22.19 -18.02 -16.39
CA SER A 597 -23.39 -18.28 -17.18
C SER A 597 -24.62 -18.40 -16.28
N ILE A 598 -25.70 -17.70 -16.63
CA ILE A 598 -26.97 -17.70 -15.89
C ILE A 598 -28.12 -18.03 -16.85
N SER A 599 -28.89 -19.06 -16.51
CA SER A 599 -30.09 -19.47 -17.23
C SER A 599 -31.33 -18.79 -16.66
N TYR A 600 -32.22 -18.34 -17.54
CA TYR A 600 -33.54 -17.82 -17.18
C TYR A 600 -34.66 -18.64 -17.85
N PRO A 601 -35.77 -18.93 -17.13
CA PRO A 601 -36.94 -19.53 -17.74
C PRO A 601 -37.59 -18.57 -18.75
N GLU A 602 -38.14 -19.10 -19.85
CA GLU A 602 -38.87 -18.29 -20.81
C GLU A 602 -40.04 -17.51 -20.17
N LYS A 603 -40.22 -16.26 -20.59
CA LYS A 603 -41.47 -15.55 -20.36
C LYS A 603 -42.56 -16.16 -21.26
N PRO A 604 -43.71 -16.59 -20.72
CA PRO A 604 -44.81 -17.03 -21.57
C PRO A 604 -45.25 -15.88 -22.48
N VAL A 605 -45.41 -16.16 -23.77
CA VAL A 605 -45.76 -15.15 -24.79
C VAL A 605 -47.21 -14.69 -24.58
N THR A 606 -47.39 -13.60 -23.82
CA THR A 606 -48.67 -12.89 -23.71
C THR A 606 -48.93 -12.12 -24.99
N SER A 607 -49.66 -12.74 -25.92
CA SER A 607 -50.12 -12.11 -27.15
C SER A 607 -51.28 -11.16 -26.88
N GLU A 608 -51.12 -9.86 -27.15
CA GLU A 608 -52.22 -9.04 -27.68
C GLU A 608 -51.70 -7.80 -28.43
N GLN A 609 -52.58 -7.25 -29.27
CA GLN A 609 -52.39 -6.01 -30.04
C GLN A 609 -52.91 -4.84 -29.17
N ASP A 610 -52.80 -3.55 -29.48
CA ASP A 610 -52.68 -2.88 -30.79
C ASP A 610 -52.19 -1.41 -30.63
N GLY A 611 -51.78 -0.79 -31.73
CA GLY A 611 -51.91 0.64 -32.05
C GLY A 611 -51.39 1.75 -31.11
N GLY A 612 -50.56 2.65 -31.67
CA GLY A 612 -50.67 4.09 -31.34
C GLY A 612 -49.37 4.89 -31.18
N PHE A 613 -49.33 6.09 -31.76
CA PHE A 613 -48.29 7.09 -31.54
C PHE A 613 -48.47 7.87 -30.21
N SER A 614 -47.33 8.36 -29.71
CA SER A 614 -46.99 9.55 -28.91
C SER A 614 -48.06 10.67 -28.66
N PRO A 615 -47.86 11.63 -27.72
CA PRO A 615 -46.66 11.92 -26.91
C PRO A 615 -46.94 12.23 -25.41
N SER A 616 -45.98 12.89 -24.75
CA SER A 616 -46.05 13.55 -23.44
C SER A 616 -47.36 14.28 -23.09
N VAL A 617 -47.78 14.23 -21.82
CA VAL A 617 -48.89 15.05 -21.28
C VAL A 617 -48.51 15.73 -19.97
N SER A 618 -48.46 17.06 -19.97
CA SER A 618 -48.54 17.90 -18.77
C SER A 618 -50.00 18.09 -18.36
N MET A 619 -50.35 17.93 -17.07
CA MET A 619 -51.74 18.09 -16.61
C MET A 619 -52.27 19.53 -16.68
N THR A 620 -53.58 19.70 -16.91
CA THR A 620 -54.46 20.58 -16.10
C THR A 620 -55.95 20.49 -16.48
N SER A 621 -56.85 20.62 -15.48
CA SER A 621 -58.22 21.19 -15.56
C SER A 621 -59.37 20.42 -16.30
N SER A 622 -60.67 20.54 -15.95
CA SER A 622 -61.38 20.42 -14.64
C SER A 622 -62.93 20.57 -14.77
N ARG A 623 -63.70 19.64 -14.16
CA ARG A 623 -65.12 19.77 -13.63
C ARG A 623 -66.24 20.32 -14.57
N PRO A 624 -67.53 20.49 -14.13
CA PRO A 624 -68.27 20.11 -12.90
C PRO A 624 -69.30 18.96 -13.17
N THR A 625 -70.44 18.66 -12.52
CA THR A 625 -71.31 19.25 -11.45
C THR A 625 -71.98 18.19 -10.55
N ASP A 626 -72.17 18.53 -9.27
CA ASP A 626 -73.38 18.53 -8.39
C ASP A 626 -74.61 17.62 -8.72
N ASP A 627 -75.42 17.10 -7.76
CA ASP A 627 -75.53 17.40 -6.30
C ASP A 627 -76.26 16.30 -5.45
N VAL A 628 -76.12 16.33 -4.10
CA VAL A 628 -77.09 15.91 -3.02
C VAL A 628 -77.67 14.46 -3.02
N ARG A 629 -77.76 13.66 -1.92
CA ARG A 629 -77.40 13.73 -0.46
C ARG A 629 -77.47 12.33 0.20
N ASN A 630 -76.55 12.01 1.13
CA ASN A 630 -76.84 11.77 2.57
C ASN A 630 -75.65 11.18 3.36
N LEU A 631 -75.46 11.69 4.59
CA LEU A 631 -75.02 11.03 5.85
C LEU A 631 -74.07 9.80 5.78
N SER A 632 -72.90 9.76 6.45
CA SER A 632 -72.35 10.67 7.48
C SER A 632 -70.81 10.59 7.65
N TYR A 633 -70.18 11.77 7.76
CA TYR A 633 -68.80 12.04 8.26
C TYR A 633 -68.79 12.14 9.81
N PRO A 634 -67.68 12.49 10.53
CA PRO A 634 -66.28 12.83 10.16
C PRO A 634 -65.25 11.94 10.94
N ALA A 635 -63.99 12.26 11.26
CA ALA A 635 -63.07 13.41 11.13
C ALA A 635 -61.62 12.87 11.09
N THR A 636 -60.76 13.25 10.13
CA THR A 636 -59.90 14.45 10.09
C THR A 636 -58.58 14.31 10.86
N SER A 637 -57.50 14.41 10.09
CA SER A 637 -56.08 14.49 10.46
C SER A 637 -55.68 15.76 11.24
N VAL A 638 -54.44 15.84 11.74
CA VAL A 638 -53.41 16.88 11.43
C VAL A 638 -52.30 16.97 12.51
N SER A 639 -51.10 16.51 12.14
CA SER A 639 -49.73 17.04 12.40
C SER A 639 -49.19 17.46 13.79
N ILE A 640 -47.95 16.99 14.05
CA ILE A 640 -46.78 17.70 14.66
C ILE A 640 -46.56 17.67 16.20
N SER A 641 -45.46 16.99 16.58
CA SER A 641 -44.54 17.22 17.73
C SER A 641 -44.99 16.82 19.18
N PRO A 642 -44.06 16.72 20.17
CA PRO A 642 -42.91 15.80 20.15
C PRO A 642 -42.56 15.12 21.51
N SER A 643 -42.14 13.84 21.50
CA SER A 643 -41.25 13.19 22.50
C SER A 643 -41.71 13.15 23.99
N PRO A 644 -40.95 12.58 24.96
CA PRO A 644 -39.99 11.46 24.94
C PRO A 644 -40.31 10.32 25.99
N ALA A 645 -39.53 9.22 25.94
CA ALA A 645 -39.05 8.40 27.09
C ALA A 645 -40.06 7.48 27.88
N VAL A 646 -39.69 6.39 28.59
CA VAL A 646 -38.47 5.51 28.72
C VAL A 646 -38.84 4.23 29.52
N SER A 647 -38.14 3.09 29.31
CA SER A 647 -38.05 1.88 30.21
C SER A 647 -39.28 0.94 30.39
N ALA A 648 -39.16 -0.35 30.78
CA ALA A 648 -38.07 -1.37 30.79
C ALA A 648 -38.57 -2.76 31.31
N ILE A 649 -37.79 -3.85 31.09
CA ILE A 649 -37.46 -5.02 31.99
C ILE A 649 -38.62 -5.79 32.70
N HIS A 650 -38.72 -7.14 32.76
CA HIS A 650 -37.91 -8.32 32.38
C HIS A 650 -38.85 -9.56 32.19
N ALA A 651 -38.58 -10.56 31.33
CA ALA A 651 -37.70 -11.77 31.45
C ALA A 651 -38.19 -12.96 32.33
N GLY A 652 -37.96 -14.19 31.85
CA GLY A 652 -38.19 -15.48 32.54
C GLY A 652 -37.68 -16.68 31.70
N LEU A 653 -36.86 -17.57 32.27
CA LEU A 653 -35.99 -18.54 31.55
C LEU A 653 -35.95 -19.92 32.29
N VAL A 654 -34.98 -20.79 31.92
CA VAL A 654 -34.38 -21.92 32.71
C VAL A 654 -35.03 -23.33 32.54
N PRO A 655 -34.29 -24.48 32.40
CA PRO A 655 -32.92 -24.78 31.85
C PRO A 655 -32.82 -26.13 31.04
N GLN A 656 -31.79 -26.43 30.21
CA GLN A 656 -30.47 -27.13 30.39
C GLN A 656 -30.39 -28.59 30.92
N ASP A 657 -29.38 -29.33 30.41
CA ASP A 657 -28.68 -30.46 31.05
C ASP A 657 -27.16 -30.44 30.64
N GLU A 658 -26.24 -30.99 31.45
CA GLU A 658 -24.80 -30.64 31.45
C GLU A 658 -23.81 -31.61 30.77
N SER A 659 -22.57 -31.14 30.53
CA SER A 659 -21.53 -31.85 29.77
C SER A 659 -20.21 -32.14 30.56
N PHE A 660 -19.30 -32.87 29.91
CA PHE A 660 -18.05 -33.43 30.44
C PHE A 660 -17.16 -32.45 31.23
N LEU A 661 -17.12 -31.16 30.86
CA LEU A 661 -16.27 -30.15 31.50
C LEU A 661 -16.60 -29.92 32.99
N SER A 662 -17.88 -30.05 33.37
CA SER A 662 -18.37 -29.97 34.76
C SER A 662 -17.67 -30.99 35.68
N ARG A 663 -17.29 -32.15 35.13
CA ARG A 663 -16.62 -33.25 35.85
C ARG A 663 -15.13 -32.98 36.08
N ILE A 664 -14.46 -32.25 35.18
CA ILE A 664 -13.04 -31.87 35.32
C ILE A 664 -12.89 -30.81 36.43
N TRP A 665 -13.76 -29.80 36.45
CA TRP A 665 -13.74 -28.75 37.48
C TRP A 665 -13.86 -29.31 38.90
N ARG A 666 -14.75 -30.29 39.14
CA ARG A 666 -14.88 -30.95 40.46
C ARG A 666 -13.57 -31.57 40.97
N MET A 667 -12.69 -32.06 40.08
CA MET A 667 -11.39 -32.61 40.48
C MET A 667 -10.39 -31.52 40.90
N ILE A 668 -10.46 -30.34 40.28
CA ILE A 668 -9.58 -29.20 40.58
C ILE A 668 -9.89 -28.62 41.97
N PHE A 669 -11.17 -28.42 42.31
CA PHE A 669 -11.57 -27.90 43.62
C PHE A 669 -11.20 -28.84 44.78
N TRP A 670 -11.24 -30.16 44.56
CA TRP A 670 -10.85 -31.16 45.57
C TRP A 670 -9.38 -31.04 45.99
N ILE A 671 -8.47 -30.79 45.04
CA ILE A 671 -7.03 -30.63 45.32
C ILE A 671 -6.74 -29.32 46.06
N LEU A 672 -7.53 -28.26 45.81
CA LEU A 672 -7.36 -26.94 46.42
C LEU A 672 -8.02 -26.81 47.81
N GLY A 673 -8.78 -27.82 48.26
CA GLY A 673 -9.46 -27.80 49.56
C GLY A 673 -10.62 -26.81 49.67
N ILE A 674 -11.21 -26.42 48.54
CA ILE A 674 -12.33 -25.46 48.45
C ILE A 674 -13.61 -26.24 48.17
N PRO A 675 -14.71 -26.03 48.92
CA PRO A 675 -15.95 -26.77 48.73
C PRO A 675 -16.67 -26.39 47.43
N PHE A 676 -17.32 -27.38 46.82
CA PHE A 676 -18.17 -27.23 45.64
C PHE A 676 -19.64 -27.01 46.10
N PRO A 677 -20.43 -26.10 45.49
CA PRO A 677 -21.85 -25.95 45.83
C PRO A 677 -22.68 -27.13 45.27
N ASP A 678 -23.60 -27.68 46.06
CA ASP A 678 -24.54 -28.72 45.63
C ASP A 678 -25.96 -28.15 45.42
N TYR A 679 -26.73 -28.81 44.54
CA TYR A 679 -28.15 -28.57 44.29
C TYR A 679 -29.02 -29.58 45.07
N ASP A 680 -30.19 -29.13 45.51
CA ASP A 680 -31.23 -29.93 46.20
C ASP A 680 -32.62 -29.34 45.82
N THR A 681 -33.74 -30.05 45.65
CA THR A 681 -34.11 -31.45 45.97
C THR A 681 -34.93 -32.13 44.85
N ARG A 682 -35.02 -33.47 44.86
CA ARG A 682 -35.98 -34.32 44.07
C ARG A 682 -37.23 -34.74 44.89
N VAL A 683 -37.88 -35.86 44.44
CA VAL A 683 -38.81 -36.83 45.11
C VAL A 683 -40.29 -36.59 44.79
N PHE A 684 -41.14 -37.52 44.32
CA PHE A 684 -41.09 -38.91 43.72
C PHE A 684 -42.56 -39.26 43.27
N GLU A 685 -43.05 -40.40 42.72
CA GLU A 685 -42.68 -41.77 42.23
C GLU A 685 -43.95 -42.27 41.44
N GLY A 686 -44.02 -43.32 40.59
CA GLY A 686 -43.08 -44.22 39.88
C GLY A 686 -43.60 -44.38 38.43
N GLU A 687 -43.83 -45.53 37.76
CA GLU A 687 -43.52 -46.98 37.89
C GLU A 687 -43.54 -47.54 36.43
N GLU A 688 -42.41 -47.90 35.78
CA GLU A 688 -41.83 -49.25 35.56
C GLU A 688 -42.04 -49.91 34.16
N GLU A 689 -41.03 -50.73 33.77
CA GLU A 689 -40.98 -51.89 32.85
C GLU A 689 -41.34 -51.87 31.32
N TYR A 690 -40.26 -52.02 30.53
CA TYR A 690 -39.98 -53.13 29.57
C TYR A 690 -40.64 -53.28 28.16
N SER A 691 -39.75 -53.33 27.16
CA SER A 691 -39.74 -54.25 25.98
C SER A 691 -40.64 -54.09 24.73
N ARG A 692 -39.94 -54.20 23.57
CA ARG A 692 -40.24 -54.96 22.32
C ARG A 692 -41.54 -54.79 21.50
N ASP A 693 -41.27 -54.68 20.18
CA ASP A 693 -41.90 -55.39 19.05
C ASP A 693 -43.38 -55.12 18.63
N PHE A 694 -43.49 -54.68 17.37
CA PHE A 694 -44.45 -55.14 16.34
C PHE A 694 -45.98 -54.89 16.44
N ASP A 695 -46.43 -54.04 15.49
CA ASP A 695 -47.48 -54.31 14.49
C ASP A 695 -49.02 -54.14 14.75
N VAL A 696 -49.59 -53.25 13.91
CA VAL A 696 -50.72 -53.51 12.98
C VAL A 696 -52.18 -53.54 13.51
N LEU A 697 -52.95 -52.47 13.19
CA LEU A 697 -54.14 -52.48 12.29
C LEU A 697 -54.92 -51.12 12.26
N GLY A 698 -55.46 -50.74 11.09
CA GLY A 698 -56.72 -49.96 10.98
C GLY A 698 -56.72 -48.59 10.25
N GLY A 699 -57.45 -48.50 9.13
CA GLY A 699 -58.08 -47.26 8.59
C GLY A 699 -59.62 -47.39 8.63
N PRO A 700 -60.44 -46.79 7.72
CA PRO A 700 -60.16 -45.87 6.59
C PRO A 700 -61.21 -44.72 6.40
N GLY A 701 -61.14 -43.96 5.27
CA GLY A 701 -62.14 -42.95 4.81
C GLY A 701 -61.83 -41.51 5.29
N GLY A 702 -62.14 -40.41 4.60
CA GLY A 702 -63.17 -40.04 3.60
C GLY A 702 -63.89 -38.78 4.13
N ASP A 703 -64.24 -37.72 3.40
CA ASP A 703 -64.32 -37.44 1.95
C ASP A 703 -63.89 -35.98 1.62
N ALA A 704 -64.01 -35.54 0.36
CA ALA A 704 -63.56 -34.23 -0.13
C ALA A 704 -64.64 -33.13 -0.07
N HIS A 705 -64.22 -31.85 -0.05
CA HIS A 705 -64.84 -30.77 -0.83
C HIS A 705 -63.94 -29.50 -0.87
N SER A 706 -64.10 -28.71 -1.93
CA SER A 706 -63.52 -27.36 -2.13
C SER A 706 -64.61 -26.46 -2.74
N PRO A 707 -64.45 -25.12 -2.83
CA PRO A 707 -63.35 -24.27 -2.34
C PRO A 707 -63.82 -23.09 -1.46
N ASP A 708 -62.88 -22.32 -0.92
CA ASP A 708 -62.97 -20.85 -0.99
C ASP A 708 -61.55 -20.25 -1.04
N HIS A 709 -61.35 -19.10 -1.69
CA HIS A 709 -60.03 -18.51 -1.93
C HIS A 709 -59.75 -17.33 -0.99
N GLN A 710 -58.92 -17.55 0.03
CA GLN A 710 -58.09 -16.51 0.63
C GLN A 710 -56.61 -16.80 0.33
N ALA A 711 -55.86 -15.78 -0.07
CA ALA A 711 -54.41 -15.88 -0.18
C ALA A 711 -53.79 -15.96 1.23
N PRO A 712 -52.78 -16.81 1.47
CA PRO A 712 -52.06 -16.80 2.75
C PRO A 712 -51.37 -15.45 2.96
N SER A 713 -51.53 -14.87 4.14
CA SER A 713 -50.63 -13.83 4.62
C SER A 713 -49.23 -14.42 4.81
N LEU A 714 -48.20 -13.78 4.28
CA LEU A 714 -46.80 -14.15 4.57
C LEU A 714 -46.55 -14.15 6.08
N PRO A 715 -45.72 -15.07 6.61
CA PRO A 715 -45.34 -15.04 8.02
C PRO A 715 -44.59 -13.74 8.31
N ALA A 716 -44.97 -13.08 9.42
CA ALA A 716 -44.25 -11.92 9.93
C ALA A 716 -43.29 -12.35 11.04
N TYR A 717 -42.01 -12.03 10.88
CA TYR A 717 -40.95 -12.32 11.82
C TYR A 717 -40.65 -11.10 12.71
N PRO A 718 -40.26 -11.32 13.98
CA PRO A 718 -39.83 -10.24 14.87
C PRO A 718 -38.39 -9.82 14.56
N LEU A 719 -38.20 -8.54 14.29
CA LEU A 719 -36.91 -7.86 14.21
C LEU A 719 -36.73 -6.98 15.46
N THR A 720 -35.92 -7.42 16.42
CA THR A 720 -35.58 -6.62 17.62
C THR A 720 -34.40 -5.69 17.29
N VAL A 721 -34.67 -4.38 17.25
CA VAL A 721 -33.67 -3.34 17.00
C VAL A 721 -33.34 -2.63 18.30
N THR A 722 -32.06 -2.67 18.70
CA THR A 722 -31.52 -1.85 19.79
C THR A 722 -30.52 -0.84 19.24
N THR A 723 -30.25 0.26 19.96
CA THR A 723 -29.16 1.18 19.61
C THR A 723 -28.26 1.51 20.79
N THR A 724 -27.03 1.95 20.50
CA THR A 724 -26.06 2.44 21.48
C THR A 724 -25.57 3.83 21.07
N PRO A 725 -25.90 4.91 21.81
CA PRO A 725 -26.83 4.94 22.95
C PRO A 725 -28.27 4.58 22.57
N SER A 726 -29.04 4.08 23.53
CA SER A 726 -30.45 3.69 23.35
C SER A 726 -31.38 4.91 23.29
N GLY A 727 -32.39 4.86 22.42
CA GLY A 727 -33.42 5.90 22.31
C GLY A 727 -33.44 6.62 20.97
N ALA A 728 -32.70 6.12 19.97
CA ALA A 728 -32.85 6.55 18.59
C ALA A 728 -34.24 6.22 18.04
N MET A 729 -34.73 7.12 17.22
CA MET A 729 -35.93 7.00 16.41
C MET A 729 -35.65 6.05 15.25
N LEU A 730 -36.51 5.04 15.07
CA LEU A 730 -36.37 3.97 14.08
C LEU A 730 -37.48 4.09 13.04
N THR A 731 -37.11 4.24 11.78
CA THR A 731 -38.04 4.24 10.64
C THR A 731 -37.69 3.07 9.73
N VAL A 732 -38.69 2.32 9.25
CA VAL A 732 -38.49 1.34 8.17
C VAL A 732 -39.19 1.87 6.93
N SER A 733 -38.50 1.97 5.80
CA SER A 733 -38.99 2.75 4.65
C SER A 733 -40.26 2.19 3.98
N SER A 734 -40.68 0.96 4.34
CA SER A 734 -41.95 0.34 3.93
C SER A 734 -43.07 0.42 4.97
N LEU A 735 -42.82 0.97 6.18
CA LEU A 735 -43.80 1.15 7.25
C LEU A 735 -44.06 2.64 7.50
N ALA A 736 -45.31 2.97 7.82
CA ALA A 736 -45.69 4.30 8.28
C ALA A 736 -45.54 4.48 9.81
N GLU A 737 -45.04 3.45 10.51
CA GLU A 737 -44.85 3.46 11.96
C GLU A 737 -43.38 3.72 12.31
N VAL A 738 -43.16 4.77 13.10
CA VAL A 738 -41.86 5.14 13.65
C VAL A 738 -41.77 4.60 15.07
N SER A 739 -40.74 3.80 15.34
CA SER A 739 -40.45 3.21 16.64
C SER A 739 -39.34 3.96 17.38
N VAL A 740 -39.08 3.60 18.64
CA VAL A 740 -37.93 4.10 19.40
C VAL A 740 -37.21 2.91 20.02
N SER A 741 -35.90 2.83 19.78
CA SER A 741 -35.04 1.77 20.27
C SER A 741 -34.91 1.74 21.81
N PRO A 742 -34.88 0.54 22.45
CA PRO A 742 -35.06 -0.78 21.85
C PRO A 742 -36.52 -1.07 21.48
N ALA A 743 -36.75 -1.56 20.25
CA ALA A 743 -38.06 -1.90 19.71
C ALA A 743 -38.04 -3.28 19.05
N THR A 744 -39.21 -3.91 18.91
CA THR A 744 -39.37 -5.13 18.10
C THR A 744 -40.43 -4.88 17.04
N LEU A 745 -40.02 -4.90 15.76
CA LEU A 745 -40.89 -4.73 14.61
C LEU A 745 -41.35 -6.11 14.11
N PHE A 746 -42.61 -6.23 13.68
CA PHE A 746 -43.11 -7.46 13.05
C PHE A 746 -43.26 -7.22 11.55
N LEU A 747 -42.34 -7.78 10.78
CA LEU A 747 -42.18 -7.56 9.35
C LEU A 747 -42.29 -8.90 8.60
N PRO A 748 -42.93 -8.95 7.42
CA PRO A 748 -42.88 -10.14 6.54
C PRO A 748 -41.44 -10.58 6.21
N GLU A 749 -41.32 -11.73 5.56
CA GLU A 749 -40.06 -12.12 4.92
C GLU A 749 -39.67 -11.12 3.81
N GLY A 750 -38.46 -10.55 3.86
CA GLY A 750 -37.99 -9.58 2.86
C GLY A 750 -36.87 -8.64 3.30
N ASP A 751 -36.48 -7.74 2.40
CA ASP A 751 -35.46 -6.71 2.62
C ASP A 751 -36.08 -5.40 3.13
N TYR A 752 -35.51 -4.85 4.21
CA TYR A 752 -36.01 -3.64 4.85
C TYR A 752 -34.89 -2.63 5.11
N LEU A 753 -34.97 -1.47 4.46
CA LEU A 753 -34.16 -0.31 4.84
C LEU A 753 -34.69 0.24 6.18
N LEU A 754 -33.79 0.30 7.15
CA LEU A 754 -34.00 0.75 8.53
C LEU A 754 -33.11 1.97 8.79
N ASP A 755 -33.75 3.09 9.07
CA ASP A 755 -33.12 4.36 9.40
C ASP A 755 -33.17 4.59 10.92
N ALA A 756 -32.01 4.81 11.55
CA ALA A 756 -31.87 5.12 12.97
C ALA A 756 -31.34 6.55 13.16
N GLU A 757 -32.22 7.45 13.59
CA GLU A 757 -31.93 8.87 13.83
C GLU A 757 -31.86 9.16 15.34
N MET A 758 -30.85 9.93 15.78
CA MET A 758 -30.80 10.45 17.15
C MET A 758 -30.19 11.85 17.17
N ASP A 759 -30.80 12.75 17.94
CA ASP A 759 -30.43 14.17 17.96
C ASP A 759 -28.99 14.36 18.49
N GLY A 760 -28.12 14.98 17.68
CA GLY A 760 -26.68 15.08 17.92
C GLY A 760 -25.83 13.89 17.45
N TYR A 761 -26.41 12.90 16.76
CA TYR A 761 -25.71 11.76 16.16
C TYR A 761 -25.89 11.75 14.63
N LEU A 762 -24.99 11.07 13.93
CA LEU A 762 -25.15 10.75 12.52
C LEU A 762 -26.29 9.73 12.34
N VAL A 763 -27.02 9.84 11.23
CA VAL A 763 -28.06 8.87 10.87
C VAL A 763 -27.39 7.55 10.49
N ASN A 764 -27.69 6.47 11.22
CA ASN A 764 -27.28 5.12 10.80
C ASN A 764 -28.40 4.54 9.93
N GLN A 765 -28.13 4.37 8.64
CA GLN A 765 -28.99 3.61 7.74
C GLN A 765 -28.44 2.19 7.60
N THR A 766 -29.31 1.18 7.65
CA THR A 766 -28.97 -0.25 7.57
C THR A 766 -30.01 -0.99 6.74
N MET A 767 -29.58 -1.86 5.82
CA MET A 767 -30.48 -2.83 5.18
C MET A 767 -30.58 -4.07 6.06
N VAL A 768 -31.80 -4.56 6.31
CA VAL A 768 -32.05 -5.77 7.11
C VAL A 768 -32.73 -6.82 6.23
N HIS A 769 -32.03 -7.93 5.98
CA HIS A 769 -32.54 -9.08 5.23
C HIS A 769 -33.25 -10.07 6.15
N LEU A 770 -34.57 -9.93 6.31
CA LEU A 770 -35.34 -10.65 7.33
C LEU A 770 -35.89 -11.97 6.78
N THR A 771 -35.16 -13.07 7.04
CA THR A 771 -35.57 -14.45 6.71
C THR A 771 -36.08 -15.25 7.91
N GLY A 772 -36.14 -14.64 9.09
CA GLY A 772 -36.55 -15.26 10.34
C GLY A 772 -36.49 -14.27 11.51
N PRO A 773 -36.75 -14.71 12.75
CA PRO A 773 -36.54 -13.90 13.95
C PRO A 773 -35.09 -13.39 14.05
N GLN A 774 -34.90 -12.09 14.22
CA GLN A 774 -33.56 -11.47 14.21
C GLN A 774 -33.45 -10.39 15.29
N GLU A 775 -32.25 -10.26 15.89
CA GLU A 775 -31.91 -9.15 16.77
C GLU A 775 -30.69 -8.39 16.22
N ILE A 776 -30.72 -7.06 16.25
CA ILE A 776 -29.63 -6.18 15.80
C ILE A 776 -29.35 -5.05 16.80
N THR A 777 -28.11 -4.58 16.81
CA THR A 777 -27.66 -3.45 17.65
C THR A 777 -26.94 -2.43 16.77
N LEU A 778 -27.53 -1.24 16.60
CA LEU A 778 -26.92 -0.15 15.83
C LEU A 778 -26.15 0.77 16.77
N VAL A 779 -24.83 0.87 16.60
CA VAL A 779 -24.03 1.87 17.30
C VAL A 779 -24.12 3.19 16.53
N LEU A 780 -24.28 4.30 17.25
CA LEU A 780 -24.50 5.62 16.67
C LEU A 780 -23.30 6.53 16.97
N THR A 781 -22.80 7.18 15.93
CA THR A 781 -21.63 8.07 16.01
C THR A 781 -22.06 9.52 16.26
N PRO A 782 -21.50 10.25 17.22
CA PRO A 782 -21.81 11.66 17.44
C PRO A 782 -21.49 12.54 16.22
N GLY A 783 -22.39 13.46 15.87
CA GLY A 783 -22.21 14.42 14.78
C GLY A 783 -21.67 15.78 15.25
N ASP A 784 -21.07 16.55 14.35
CA ASP A 784 -20.42 17.85 14.67
C ASP A 784 -21.36 18.89 15.31
N THR A 785 -22.67 18.78 15.06
CA THR A 785 -23.70 19.66 15.65
C THR A 785 -23.84 19.50 17.17
N ALA A 786 -23.38 18.39 17.75
CA ALA A 786 -23.49 18.11 19.19
C ALA A 786 -22.70 19.07 20.10
N GLN A 787 -21.76 19.86 19.59
CA GLN A 787 -20.90 20.73 20.41
C GLN A 787 -21.53 22.06 20.88
N LYS A 788 -22.85 22.26 20.76
CA LYS A 788 -23.52 23.51 21.15
C LYS A 788 -24.80 23.30 21.99
N ASN A 789 -24.65 23.00 23.28
CA ASN A 789 -25.50 23.55 24.38
C ASN A 789 -25.01 23.11 25.79
N GLU A 790 -24.11 23.91 26.39
CA GLU A 790 -23.65 23.91 27.80
C GLU A 790 -23.09 22.61 28.44
N PRO A 791 -22.22 22.73 29.48
CA PRO A 791 -21.16 21.73 29.69
C PRO A 791 -21.53 20.62 30.68
N GLN A 792 -22.06 19.51 30.17
CA GLN A 792 -21.58 18.22 30.67
C GLN A 792 -20.13 18.01 30.21
N LYS A 793 -19.29 17.40 31.06
CA LYS A 793 -17.96 16.97 30.64
C LYS A 793 -18.09 15.72 29.78
N THR A 794 -18.18 15.90 28.46
CA THR A 794 -17.87 14.84 27.49
C THR A 794 -16.52 14.22 27.86
N PRO A 795 -16.38 12.88 27.90
CA PRO A 795 -15.06 12.27 27.98
C PRO A 795 -14.22 12.79 26.81
N ALA A 796 -12.95 13.11 27.05
CA ALA A 796 -12.08 13.58 25.98
C ALA A 796 -11.94 12.48 24.92
N ARG A 797 -12.18 12.81 23.65
CA ARG A 797 -11.81 11.97 22.49
C ARG A 797 -10.38 11.47 22.71
N SER A 798 -10.18 10.16 22.55
CA SER A 798 -8.86 9.58 22.73
C SER A 798 -7.89 10.17 21.70
N ARG A 799 -6.60 10.08 22.02
CA ARG A 799 -5.49 10.59 21.22
C ARG A 799 -4.62 9.45 20.72
N HIS A 800 -5.16 8.23 20.75
CA HIS A 800 -4.46 6.99 20.44
C HIS A 800 -5.34 6.01 19.67
N GLY A 801 -4.72 5.12 18.91
CA GLY A 801 -5.34 3.96 18.29
C GLY A 801 -4.36 2.79 18.24
N GLY A 802 -4.48 1.95 17.22
CA GLY A 802 -3.59 0.82 16.98
C GLY A 802 -3.11 0.72 15.55
N LEU A 803 -2.14 -0.17 15.35
CA LEU A 803 -1.53 -0.50 14.08
C LEU A 803 -1.27 -2.00 14.01
N LEU A 804 -1.78 -2.65 12.97
CA LEU A 804 -1.41 -4.00 12.58
C LEU A 804 -0.40 -3.91 11.44
N ILE A 805 0.77 -4.53 11.61
CA ILE A 805 1.84 -4.61 10.61
C ILE A 805 1.89 -6.04 10.08
N VAL A 806 1.59 -6.21 8.79
CA VAL A 806 1.68 -7.46 8.05
C VAL A 806 2.81 -7.33 7.03
N THR A 807 3.74 -8.27 6.99
CA THR A 807 4.87 -8.24 6.06
C THR A 807 5.06 -9.55 5.31
N TYR A 808 5.53 -9.47 4.07
CA TYR A 808 5.90 -10.64 3.27
C TYR A 808 7.36 -10.51 2.77
N PRO A 809 8.29 -11.38 3.21
CA PRO A 809 8.10 -12.47 4.16
C PRO A 809 7.82 -11.97 5.59
N GLY A 810 7.26 -12.83 6.44
CA GLY A 810 6.87 -12.47 7.81
C GLY A 810 8.04 -12.36 8.81
N ASP A 811 9.25 -12.77 8.42
CA ASP A 811 10.42 -12.89 9.30
C ASP A 811 11.32 -11.65 9.35
N LEU A 812 10.91 -10.55 8.71
CA LEU A 812 11.65 -9.30 8.64
C LEU A 812 11.85 -8.66 10.03
N GLU A 813 12.92 -7.86 10.15
CA GLU A 813 13.15 -6.99 11.32
C GLU A 813 12.29 -5.73 11.17
N LEU A 814 11.55 -5.35 12.20
CA LEU A 814 10.57 -4.26 12.15
C LEU A 814 10.99 -3.10 13.05
N SER A 815 10.74 -1.87 12.60
CA SER A 815 10.87 -0.66 13.40
C SER A 815 9.71 0.30 13.12
N VAL A 816 9.27 1.02 14.16
CA VAL A 816 8.18 2.01 14.10
C VAL A 816 8.65 3.31 14.74
N ASP A 817 8.52 4.42 14.03
CA ASP A 817 9.02 5.74 14.41
C ASP A 817 10.51 5.75 14.84
N ASN A 818 11.30 4.87 14.23
CA ASN A 818 12.73 4.59 14.50
C ASN A 818 13.02 3.90 15.86
N LYS A 819 12.01 3.30 16.50
CA LYS A 819 12.19 2.31 17.58
C LYS A 819 12.12 0.91 16.97
N ASP A 820 13.13 0.08 17.22
CA ASP A 820 13.13 -1.34 16.82
C ASP A 820 12.12 -2.15 17.66
N MET A 821 11.39 -3.04 17.01
CA MET A 821 10.34 -3.88 17.60
C MET A 821 10.87 -5.28 17.90
N GLU A 822 10.57 -5.84 19.08
CA GLU A 822 10.93 -7.24 19.41
C GLU A 822 10.03 -8.26 18.69
N GLY A 823 8.81 -7.86 18.30
CA GLY A 823 7.85 -8.72 17.61
C GLY A 823 8.02 -8.71 16.09
N LYS A 824 7.69 -9.84 15.46
CA LYS A 824 7.66 -10.03 13.99
C LYS A 824 6.23 -10.01 13.45
N SER A 825 6.09 -10.01 12.12
CA SER A 825 4.77 -10.05 11.46
C SER A 825 4.03 -11.37 11.75
N PRO A 826 2.70 -11.35 11.96
CA PRO A 826 1.84 -10.16 12.10
C PRO A 826 2.05 -9.49 13.48
N LEU A 827 2.41 -8.21 13.48
CA LEU A 827 2.67 -7.43 14.70
C LEU A 827 1.51 -6.49 15.01
N VAL A 828 0.90 -6.64 16.19
CA VAL A 828 -0.13 -5.73 16.71
C VAL A 828 0.48 -4.75 17.71
N LEU A 829 0.28 -3.46 17.47
CA LEU A 829 0.59 -2.37 18.40
C LEU A 829 -0.70 -1.62 18.74
N TYR A 830 -0.94 -1.32 20.02
CA TYR A 830 -2.09 -0.52 20.46
C TYR A 830 -1.69 0.50 21.52
N GLY A 831 -2.35 1.66 21.52
CA GLY A 831 -1.92 2.82 22.31
C GLY A 831 -0.97 3.76 21.55
N LEU A 832 -0.87 3.64 20.22
CA LEU A 832 -0.09 4.55 19.39
C LEU A 832 -0.82 5.88 19.19
N LYS A 833 -0.13 7.02 19.34
CA LYS A 833 -0.70 8.36 19.16
C LYS A 833 -1.41 8.54 17.80
N GLU A 834 -2.56 9.21 17.77
CA GLU A 834 -3.27 9.60 16.54
C GLU A 834 -2.37 10.45 15.62
N GLY A 835 -2.30 10.06 14.34
CA GLY A 835 -1.53 10.75 13.31
C GLY A 835 -0.58 9.84 12.52
N TYR A 836 0.42 10.43 11.87
CA TYR A 836 1.42 9.72 11.08
C TYR A 836 2.37 8.90 11.96
N HIS A 837 2.57 7.64 11.57
CA HIS A 837 3.67 6.75 12.01
C HIS A 837 4.48 6.31 10.80
N THR A 838 5.76 6.03 11.00
CA THR A 838 6.66 5.49 9.97
C THR A 838 7.01 4.06 10.32
N VAL A 839 6.62 3.11 9.47
CA VAL A 839 6.96 1.69 9.62
C VAL A 839 8.08 1.34 8.65
N LYS A 840 9.13 0.68 9.14
CA LYS A 840 10.24 0.21 8.31
C LYS A 840 10.48 -1.27 8.58
N GLY A 841 10.39 -2.08 7.53
CA GLY A 841 10.84 -3.46 7.53
C GLY A 841 12.27 -3.55 6.97
N ILE A 842 13.07 -4.49 7.48
CA ILE A 842 14.45 -4.72 7.06
C ILE A 842 14.66 -6.22 6.81
N ARG A 843 15.27 -6.56 5.67
CA ARG A 843 15.75 -7.91 5.33
C ARG A 843 17.24 -8.01 5.69
N PRO A 844 17.63 -8.82 6.69
CA PRO A 844 19.04 -9.00 7.04
C PRO A 844 19.85 -9.58 5.87
N SER A 845 20.97 -8.95 5.55
CA SER A 845 21.88 -9.44 4.50
C SER A 845 22.95 -10.35 5.09
N ALA A 846 23.19 -11.50 4.44
CA ALA A 846 24.30 -12.40 4.78
C ALA A 846 25.70 -11.81 4.52
N THR A 847 25.78 -10.63 3.86
CA THR A 847 27.03 -9.90 3.64
C THR A 847 26.93 -8.51 4.28
N ALA A 848 27.82 -8.21 5.23
CA ALA A 848 27.76 -6.97 6.01
C ALA A 848 27.96 -5.72 5.13
N GLY A 849 26.94 -4.87 5.02
CA GLY A 849 27.05 -3.58 4.33
C GLY A 849 25.71 -2.89 4.04
N LYS A 850 24.77 -3.60 3.39
CA LYS A 850 23.40 -3.11 3.12
C LYS A 850 22.41 -4.26 3.26
N GLY A 851 21.52 -4.17 4.25
CA GLY A 851 20.24 -4.89 4.23
C GLY A 851 19.25 -4.11 3.38
N GLU A 852 18.34 -4.81 2.70
CA GLU A 852 17.25 -4.16 1.96
C GLU A 852 16.21 -3.67 2.98
N SER A 853 15.62 -2.49 2.77
CA SER A 853 14.58 -1.97 3.66
C SER A 853 13.45 -1.27 2.92
N ILE A 854 12.22 -1.68 3.19
CA ILE A 854 11.00 -1.01 2.76
C ILE A 854 10.55 -0.03 3.86
N ILE A 855 9.96 1.10 3.48
CA ILE A 855 9.43 2.09 4.41
C ILE A 855 8.03 2.48 3.96
N ALA A 856 7.04 2.38 4.86
CA ALA A 856 5.71 2.93 4.67
C ALA A 856 5.43 4.03 5.69
N ARG A 857 4.60 5.00 5.29
CA ARG A 857 4.00 5.97 6.20
C ARG A 857 2.52 5.65 6.32
N VAL A 858 2.07 5.35 7.52
CA VAL A 858 0.69 4.99 7.84
C VAL A 858 0.10 6.05 8.77
N TRP A 859 -1.22 6.23 8.74
CA TRP A 859 -1.93 7.06 9.70
C TRP A 859 -2.66 6.16 10.70
N VAL A 860 -2.41 6.38 11.99
CA VAL A 860 -3.19 5.76 13.07
C VAL A 860 -4.37 6.66 13.39
N HIS A 861 -5.57 6.17 13.11
CA HIS A 861 -6.82 6.79 13.57
C HIS A 861 -7.03 6.54 15.07
N HIS A 862 -7.62 7.49 15.79
CA HIS A 862 -8.02 7.26 17.18
C HIS A 862 -9.06 6.14 17.30
N ASP A 863 -9.07 5.42 18.43
CA ASP A 863 -10.00 4.33 18.77
C ASP A 863 -10.08 3.16 17.76
N ALA A 864 -9.23 3.13 16.74
CA ALA A 864 -9.25 2.14 15.65
C ALA A 864 -7.86 1.53 15.41
N MET A 865 -7.84 0.29 14.93
CA MET A 865 -6.64 -0.39 14.44
C MET A 865 -6.49 -0.12 12.94
N SER A 866 -5.44 0.58 12.56
CA SER A 866 -5.07 0.81 11.15
C SER A 866 -4.19 -0.34 10.65
N MET A 867 -4.14 -0.61 9.34
CA MET A 867 -3.32 -1.69 8.77
C MET A 867 -2.15 -1.14 7.95
N CYS A 868 -1.00 -1.78 8.03
CA CYS A 868 0.18 -1.51 7.21
C CYS A 868 0.71 -2.82 6.62
N GLU A 869 0.71 -2.92 5.29
CA GLU A 869 1.18 -4.09 4.54
C GLU A 869 2.53 -3.77 3.89
N LEU A 870 3.54 -4.62 4.11
CA LEU A 870 4.90 -4.45 3.59
C LEU A 870 5.35 -5.69 2.82
N ASP A 871 5.16 -5.68 1.50
CA ASP A 871 5.64 -6.73 0.60
C ASP A 871 7.03 -6.42 0.03
N PHE A 872 7.98 -7.32 0.29
CA PHE A 872 9.38 -7.28 -0.13
C PHE A 872 9.68 -8.22 -1.33
N VAL A 873 8.64 -8.76 -1.99
CA VAL A 873 8.77 -9.83 -2.99
C VAL A 873 7.87 -9.61 -4.23
N GLY A 874 6.57 -9.32 -4.04
CA GLY A 874 5.58 -9.24 -5.12
C GLY A 874 5.45 -7.85 -5.74
N ILE A 875 5.40 -6.79 -4.94
CA ILE A 875 5.24 -5.42 -5.43
C ILE A 875 6.59 -4.80 -5.83
N ARG A 876 6.97 -4.99 -7.10
CA ARG A 876 7.95 -4.12 -7.76
C ARG A 876 7.31 -2.79 -8.13
N MET A 877 7.92 -1.69 -7.68
CA MET A 877 7.57 -0.35 -8.15
C MET A 877 8.33 -0.07 -9.46
N ASP A 878 7.75 -0.51 -10.58
CA ASP A 878 8.36 -0.39 -11.92
C ASP A 878 7.94 0.89 -12.66
N ARG A 879 7.04 1.72 -12.09
CA ARG A 879 6.45 2.88 -12.78
C ARG A 879 6.44 4.15 -11.94
N LEU A 880 7.49 4.96 -12.08
CA LEU A 880 7.47 6.36 -11.65
C LEU A 880 6.55 7.15 -12.60
N ILE A 881 5.39 7.62 -12.13
CA ILE A 881 4.47 8.47 -12.93
C ILE A 881 4.18 9.80 -12.22
N ARG A 882 3.87 10.84 -13.00
CA ARG A 882 3.48 12.15 -12.46
C ARG A 882 1.96 12.31 -12.46
N ILE A 883 1.32 12.33 -11.30
CA ILE A 883 -0.13 12.56 -11.18
C ILE A 883 -0.42 14.05 -11.02
N THR A 884 -1.20 14.62 -11.95
CA THR A 884 -1.59 16.03 -11.98
C THR A 884 -3.07 16.20 -12.30
N ASN A 885 -3.61 17.41 -12.22
CA ASN A 885 -5.04 17.68 -12.41
C ASN A 885 -5.29 18.92 -13.25
N GLN A 886 -6.47 19.00 -13.86
CA GLN A 886 -6.87 20.08 -14.79
C GLN A 886 -7.13 21.45 -14.12
N SER A 887 -6.80 21.60 -12.83
CA SER A 887 -7.07 22.79 -12.01
C SER A 887 -5.83 23.15 -11.20
N GLU A 888 -5.57 24.45 -11.04
CA GLU A 888 -4.46 24.97 -10.22
C GLU A 888 -4.62 24.65 -8.71
N ILE A 889 -5.79 24.13 -8.29
CA ILE A 889 -6.06 23.72 -6.91
C ILE A 889 -5.61 22.26 -6.69
N PRO A 890 -4.69 21.97 -5.75
CA PRO A 890 -4.27 20.60 -5.41
C PRO A 890 -5.42 19.66 -5.00
N ALA A 891 -5.72 18.68 -5.84
CA ALA A 891 -6.68 17.62 -5.55
C ALA A 891 -6.08 16.64 -4.53
N ALA A 892 -6.87 16.18 -3.56
CA ALA A 892 -6.43 15.22 -2.54
C ALA A 892 -6.94 13.81 -2.87
N PHE A 893 -6.07 12.81 -2.79
CA PHE A 893 -6.40 11.42 -3.13
C PHE A 893 -5.63 10.41 -2.27
N THR A 894 -6.18 9.22 -2.08
CA THR A 894 -5.43 8.04 -1.59
C THR A 894 -5.00 7.15 -2.77
N LEU A 895 -3.91 6.40 -2.60
CA LEU A 895 -3.39 5.47 -3.60
C LEU A 895 -3.75 4.03 -3.21
N ASN A 896 -4.34 3.28 -4.13
CA ASN A 896 -4.79 1.89 -3.93
C ASN A 896 -5.66 1.69 -2.67
N GLY A 897 -6.37 2.74 -2.27
CA GLY A 897 -7.20 2.80 -1.06
C GLY A 897 -6.44 2.99 0.26
N PHE A 898 -5.14 3.29 0.24
CA PHE A 898 -4.35 3.48 1.47
C PHE A 898 -4.19 4.96 1.84
N TYR A 899 -4.45 5.28 3.11
CA TYR A 899 -4.13 6.57 3.72
C TYR A 899 -2.63 6.58 4.11
N PRO A 900 -1.87 7.66 3.90
CA PRO A 900 -2.29 9.07 3.85
C PRO A 900 -2.77 9.61 2.50
N LEU A 901 -3.54 10.71 2.59
CA LEU A 901 -3.85 11.56 1.45
C LEU A 901 -2.58 12.17 0.83
N LEU A 902 -2.39 11.86 -0.45
CA LEU A 902 -1.48 12.51 -1.38
C LEU A 902 -2.19 13.72 -2.02
N ARG A 903 -1.42 14.60 -2.69
CA ARG A 903 -1.96 15.80 -3.36
C ARG A 903 -1.30 16.05 -4.70
N THR A 904 -2.06 16.48 -5.70
CA THR A 904 -1.50 16.89 -7.00
C THR A 904 -0.81 18.26 -6.92
N PRO A 905 0.22 18.54 -7.73
CA PRO A 905 0.98 17.58 -8.55
C PRO A 905 1.92 16.73 -7.66
N VAL A 906 2.02 15.43 -7.94
CA VAL A 906 2.96 14.53 -7.24
C VAL A 906 3.48 13.45 -8.16
N THR A 907 4.78 13.14 -8.09
CA THR A 907 5.38 12.00 -8.76
C THR A 907 5.41 10.81 -7.81
N LEU A 908 4.93 9.65 -8.25
CA LEU A 908 4.77 8.44 -7.43
C LEU A 908 5.34 7.22 -8.13
N ASP A 909 6.09 6.43 -7.38
CA ASP A 909 6.48 5.07 -7.75
C ASP A 909 5.31 4.11 -7.53
N LEU A 910 4.83 3.50 -8.63
CA LEU A 910 3.65 2.65 -8.65
C LEU A 910 3.95 1.20 -9.05
N PRO A 911 3.12 0.23 -8.60
CA PRO A 911 3.04 -1.09 -9.20
C PRO A 911 2.82 -1.01 -10.72
N ARG A 912 3.38 -1.97 -11.45
CA ARG A 912 3.23 -2.02 -12.91
C ARG A 912 1.79 -2.26 -13.38
N THR A 913 0.95 -2.85 -12.53
CA THR A 913 -0.42 -3.27 -12.87
C THR A 913 -1.40 -3.01 -11.74
N GLY A 914 -2.69 -2.86 -12.05
CA GLY A 914 -3.79 -2.89 -11.08
C GLY A 914 -3.81 -1.74 -10.07
N SER A 915 -3.16 -0.61 -10.38
CA SER A 915 -3.15 0.57 -9.52
C SER A 915 -4.39 1.43 -9.74
N TYR A 916 -4.88 2.10 -8.69
CA TYR A 916 -5.96 3.08 -8.76
C TYR A 916 -5.76 4.17 -7.70
N ILE A 917 -6.46 5.29 -7.85
CA ILE A 917 -6.49 6.36 -6.85
C ILE A 917 -7.94 6.69 -6.50
N THR A 918 -8.19 7.12 -5.26
CA THR A 918 -9.52 7.59 -4.84
C THR A 918 -9.45 9.07 -4.47
N LEU A 919 -10.16 9.91 -5.22
CA LEU A 919 -10.36 11.32 -4.90
C LEU A 919 -11.44 11.44 -3.82
N MET A 920 -11.16 12.19 -2.76
CA MET A 920 -12.05 12.36 -1.62
C MET A 920 -12.82 13.68 -1.70
N GLY A 921 -14.15 13.60 -1.69
CA GLY A 921 -15.07 14.74 -1.59
C GLY A 921 -15.77 14.81 -0.23
N GLU A 922 -16.82 15.64 -0.13
CA GLU A 922 -17.70 15.66 1.05
C GLU A 922 -18.61 14.43 1.03
N GLY A 923 -18.13 13.33 1.61
CA GLY A 923 -18.84 12.05 1.66
C GLY A 923 -18.80 11.22 0.36
N THR A 924 -18.01 11.64 -0.64
CA THR A 924 -17.83 10.89 -1.89
C THR A 924 -16.41 10.34 -2.05
N TYR A 925 -16.34 9.14 -2.64
CA TYR A 925 -15.12 8.38 -2.89
C TYR A 925 -15.07 8.12 -4.39
N THR A 926 -14.16 8.77 -5.10
CA THR A 926 -14.10 8.71 -6.58
C THR A 926 -12.87 7.94 -7.04
N SER A 927 -13.04 6.66 -7.29
CA SER A 927 -12.02 5.75 -7.82
C SER A 927 -11.70 6.08 -9.27
N VAL A 928 -10.40 6.08 -9.60
CA VAL A 928 -9.88 6.24 -10.95
C VAL A 928 -8.76 5.20 -11.16
N PRO A 929 -8.99 4.14 -11.95
CA PRO A 929 -7.97 3.18 -12.33
C PRO A 929 -6.82 3.81 -13.13
N ILE A 930 -5.58 3.48 -12.77
CA ILE A 930 -4.36 3.88 -13.46
C ILE A 930 -3.93 2.74 -14.39
N HIS A 931 -4.33 2.86 -15.65
CA HIS A 931 -4.21 1.80 -16.64
C HIS A 931 -2.77 1.26 -16.79
N ASP A 932 -2.64 -0.06 -16.93
CA ASP A 932 -1.36 -0.78 -17.00
C ASP A 932 -0.48 -0.36 -18.20
N SER A 933 -1.08 0.22 -19.25
CA SER A 933 -0.36 0.72 -20.42
C SER A 933 0.34 2.08 -20.23
N ILE A 934 0.12 2.77 -19.10
CA ILE A 934 0.82 4.02 -18.79
C ILE A 934 2.28 3.66 -18.48
N ARG A 935 3.23 4.26 -19.23
CA ARG A 935 4.68 4.02 -19.08
C ARG A 935 5.23 4.77 -17.86
N GLY A 936 6.42 4.39 -17.39
CA GLY A 936 7.23 5.26 -16.53
C GLY A 936 7.52 6.60 -17.21
N GLY A 937 7.80 7.64 -16.41
CA GLY A 937 8.01 9.02 -16.87
C GLY A 937 6.74 9.75 -17.33
N SER A 938 5.63 9.03 -17.57
CA SER A 938 4.39 9.60 -18.11
C SER A 938 3.64 10.47 -17.09
N GLU A 939 2.96 11.50 -17.60
CA GLU A 939 1.99 12.28 -16.82
C GLU A 939 0.60 11.65 -16.90
N PHE A 940 -0.04 11.47 -15.74
CA PHE A 940 -1.42 11.02 -15.60
C PHE A 940 -2.27 12.18 -15.07
N ILE A 941 -3.00 12.82 -15.99
CA ILE A 941 -3.92 13.92 -15.66
C ILE A 941 -5.24 13.32 -15.16
N LEU A 942 -5.67 13.71 -13.96
CA LEU A 942 -6.96 13.30 -13.38
C LEU A 942 -8.11 13.58 -14.36
N PRO A 943 -8.85 12.54 -14.81
CA PRO A 943 -10.03 12.72 -15.64
C PRO A 943 -11.21 13.26 -14.82
N PRO A 944 -12.12 14.05 -15.41
CA PRO A 944 -13.38 14.40 -14.77
C PRO A 944 -14.25 13.14 -14.63
N TYR A 945 -14.82 12.92 -13.45
CA TYR A 945 -15.74 11.80 -13.23
C TYR A 945 -17.11 12.08 -13.86
N THR A 946 -17.65 11.09 -14.58
CA THR A 946 -18.94 11.17 -15.29
C THR A 946 -19.84 9.96 -15.05
N GLY A 947 -19.52 9.12 -14.07
CA GLY A 947 -20.35 7.98 -13.65
C GLY A 947 -21.35 8.36 -12.56
N ASN A 948 -22.07 7.37 -12.06
CA ASN A 948 -22.97 7.53 -10.92
C ASN A 948 -22.23 7.38 -9.58
N TYR A 949 -22.88 7.73 -8.46
CA TYR A 949 -22.44 7.33 -7.12
C TYR A 949 -23.45 6.35 -6.52
N HIS A 950 -22.95 5.43 -5.72
CA HIS A 950 -23.66 4.25 -5.27
C HIS A 950 -23.51 4.04 -3.76
N THR A 951 -24.40 3.22 -3.22
CA THR A 951 -24.46 2.81 -1.82
C THR A 951 -24.28 1.30 -1.70
N ILE A 952 -23.39 0.87 -0.82
CA ILE A 952 -23.13 -0.55 -0.50
C ILE A 952 -23.53 -0.87 0.95
N ALA A 953 -24.00 -2.09 1.20
CA ALA A 953 -24.23 -2.60 2.55
C ALA A 953 -22.95 -3.25 3.12
N ILE A 954 -22.59 -2.93 4.36
CA ILE A 954 -21.38 -3.43 5.02
C ILE A 954 -21.73 -3.96 6.41
N GLU A 955 -21.26 -5.17 6.72
CA GLU A 955 -21.53 -5.89 7.97
C GLU A 955 -20.23 -6.47 8.57
N SER A 956 -20.22 -6.73 9.88
CA SER A 956 -19.16 -7.53 10.49
C SER A 956 -19.69 -8.43 11.61
N SER A 957 -18.97 -9.52 11.86
CA SER A 957 -19.14 -10.37 13.03
C SER A 957 -17.88 -10.35 13.90
N PRO A 958 -17.94 -9.87 15.16
CA PRO A 958 -19.09 -9.19 15.79
C PRO A 958 -19.41 -7.82 15.14
N PRO A 959 -20.64 -7.30 15.32
CA PRO A 959 -21.06 -5.99 14.83
C PRO A 959 -20.53 -4.83 15.69
N GLY A 960 -20.69 -3.60 15.21
CA GLY A 960 -20.24 -2.36 15.86
C GLY A 960 -18.83 -1.92 15.44
N ALA A 961 -18.23 -2.54 14.43
CA ALA A 961 -16.92 -2.18 13.91
C ALA A 961 -17.01 -0.90 13.07
N GLU A 962 -16.08 0.05 13.25
CA GLU A 962 -16.04 1.27 12.46
C GLU A 962 -15.60 1.00 11.02
N ILE A 963 -16.27 1.65 10.06
CA ILE A 963 -16.09 1.46 8.62
C ILE A 963 -15.21 2.58 8.03
N PHE A 964 -14.28 2.19 7.15
CA PHE A 964 -13.41 3.05 6.38
C PHE A 964 -13.51 2.70 4.89
N ILE A 965 -13.55 3.72 4.02
CA ILE A 965 -13.51 3.57 2.56
C ILE A 965 -12.25 4.27 2.04
N ASP A 966 -11.42 3.55 1.31
CA ASP A 966 -10.15 4.01 0.73
C ASP A 966 -9.26 4.76 1.73
N GLY A 967 -9.25 4.26 2.97
CA GLY A 967 -8.47 4.80 4.09
C GLY A 967 -9.10 6.00 4.79
N ALA A 968 -10.21 6.55 4.30
CA ALA A 968 -10.96 7.59 4.98
C ALA A 968 -12.01 7.00 5.93
N ARG A 969 -12.07 7.57 7.15
CA ARG A 969 -13.00 7.18 8.22
C ARG A 969 -14.41 7.68 7.90
N THR A 970 -15.36 6.77 7.67
CA THR A 970 -16.73 7.16 7.26
C THR A 970 -17.54 7.80 8.41
N GLY A 971 -17.23 7.42 9.66
CA GLY A 971 -18.08 7.69 10.82
C GLY A 971 -19.21 6.69 11.02
N ASN A 972 -19.41 5.73 10.10
CA ASN A 972 -20.41 4.66 10.26
C ASN A 972 -19.79 3.44 10.95
N THR A 973 -20.63 2.65 11.62
CA THR A 973 -20.26 1.36 12.23
C THR A 973 -21.15 0.25 11.71
N THR A 974 -20.64 -0.97 11.55
CA THR A 974 -21.40 -2.14 11.09
C THR A 974 -22.54 -2.55 12.05
N PRO A 975 -23.67 -3.07 11.55
CA PRO A 975 -24.11 -3.03 10.16
C PRO A 975 -24.41 -1.57 9.74
N SER A 976 -24.12 -1.21 8.49
CA SER A 976 -24.50 0.10 7.93
C SER A 976 -24.43 0.11 6.40
N LEU A 977 -25.22 1.00 5.80
CA LEU A 977 -25.08 1.43 4.43
C LEU A 977 -24.06 2.57 4.31
N VAL A 978 -23.17 2.48 3.33
CA VAL A 978 -22.20 3.54 3.01
C VAL A 978 -22.38 3.98 1.57
N GLY A 979 -22.82 5.22 1.40
CA GLY A 979 -23.05 5.88 0.12
C GLY A 979 -21.83 6.63 -0.41
N GLY A 980 -21.97 7.16 -1.63
CA GLY A 980 -20.98 8.05 -2.24
C GLY A 980 -19.81 7.35 -2.91
N LEU A 981 -19.84 6.02 -3.10
CA LEU A 981 -18.81 5.30 -3.85
C LEU A 981 -19.06 5.40 -5.35
N SER A 982 -18.04 5.76 -6.12
CA SER A 982 -18.07 5.71 -7.59
C SER A 982 -18.10 4.28 -8.14
N GLU A 983 -18.29 4.15 -9.44
CA GLU A 983 -17.96 2.94 -10.19
C GLU A 983 -16.44 2.65 -10.14
N GLY A 984 -16.05 1.39 -9.92
CA GLY A 984 -14.65 0.96 -9.88
C GLY A 984 -14.17 0.40 -8.53
N PRO A 985 -12.86 0.14 -8.40
CA PRO A 985 -12.28 -0.49 -7.21
C PRO A 985 -12.27 0.46 -6.00
N HIS A 986 -12.75 -0.04 -4.86
CA HIS A 986 -12.75 0.63 -3.56
C HIS A 986 -12.27 -0.33 -2.46
N ARG A 987 -11.38 0.13 -1.58
CA ARG A 987 -10.92 -0.62 -0.41
C ARG A 987 -11.84 -0.34 0.77
N VAL A 988 -12.55 -1.37 1.24
CA VAL A 988 -13.35 -1.32 2.46
C VAL A 988 -12.53 -1.91 3.61
N MET A 989 -12.37 -1.17 4.70
CA MET A 989 -11.74 -1.66 5.93
C MET A 989 -12.71 -1.48 7.11
N VAL A 990 -12.72 -2.44 8.03
CA VAL A 990 -13.46 -2.38 9.30
C VAL A 990 -12.54 -2.64 10.49
N SER A 991 -12.76 -1.89 11.58
CA SER A 991 -11.95 -1.96 12.80
C SER A 991 -12.82 -1.95 14.05
N LEU A 992 -12.56 -2.86 14.98
CA LEU A 992 -13.20 -2.91 16.30
C LEU A 992 -12.13 -3.06 17.41
N PRO A 993 -12.18 -2.28 18.51
CA PRO A 993 -11.21 -2.41 19.60
C PRO A 993 -11.11 -3.84 20.16
N GLY A 994 -9.89 -4.29 20.46
CA GLY A 994 -9.60 -5.67 20.89
C GLY A 994 -9.64 -6.73 19.77
N HIS A 995 -9.97 -6.33 18.54
CA HIS A 995 -10.05 -7.21 17.37
C HIS A 995 -9.04 -6.79 16.29
N ILE A 996 -8.61 -7.77 15.49
CA ILE A 996 -7.83 -7.59 14.28
C ILE A 996 -8.70 -6.86 13.25
N PRO A 997 -8.24 -5.74 12.65
CA PRO A 997 -8.97 -5.08 11.58
C PRO A 997 -8.96 -5.95 10.31
N ALA A 998 -10.07 -5.97 9.58
CA ALA A 998 -10.19 -6.66 8.30
C ALA A 998 -10.37 -5.66 7.17
N GLN A 999 -9.79 -5.94 6.00
CA GLN A 999 -9.97 -5.14 4.80
C GLN A 999 -10.20 -6.01 3.56
N ARG A 1000 -10.90 -5.47 2.56
CA ARG A 1000 -11.13 -6.13 1.27
C ARG A 1000 -11.22 -5.09 0.15
N LEU A 1001 -10.76 -5.45 -1.04
CA LEU A 1001 -10.99 -4.69 -2.27
C LEU A 1001 -12.31 -5.13 -2.90
N VAL A 1002 -13.17 -4.17 -3.27
CA VAL A 1002 -14.51 -4.41 -3.85
C VAL A 1002 -14.67 -3.53 -5.08
N SER A 1003 -15.06 -4.07 -6.24
CA SER A 1003 -15.35 -3.24 -7.42
C SER A 1003 -16.83 -2.88 -7.50
N VAL A 1004 -17.17 -1.61 -7.26
CA VAL A 1004 -18.54 -1.12 -7.49
C VAL A 1004 -18.85 -1.13 -8.99
N PRO A 1005 -19.97 -1.71 -9.43
CA PRO A 1005 -20.26 -1.88 -10.86
C PRO A 1005 -20.83 -0.62 -11.52
N ARG A 1006 -20.60 -0.47 -12.83
CA ARG A 1006 -21.25 0.55 -13.67
C ARG A 1006 -22.72 0.22 -13.88
N THR A 1007 -23.59 0.88 -13.14
CA THR A 1007 -25.04 0.66 -13.20
C THR A 1007 -25.83 1.96 -12.94
N ASN A 1008 -27.16 1.90 -13.06
CA ASN A 1008 -28.06 3.02 -12.73
C ASN A 1008 -28.80 2.82 -11.40
N GLU A 1009 -28.49 1.77 -10.65
CA GLU A 1009 -29.04 1.52 -9.33
C GLU A 1009 -28.24 2.30 -8.26
N GLU A 1010 -28.93 3.15 -7.48
CA GLU A 1010 -28.35 3.93 -6.38
C GLU A 1010 -27.82 3.02 -5.24
N PHE A 1011 -28.43 1.85 -5.07
CA PHE A 1011 -28.05 0.84 -4.09
C PHE A 1011 -27.56 -0.44 -4.79
N ILE A 1012 -26.34 -0.89 -4.49
CA ILE A 1012 -25.77 -2.12 -5.03
C ILE A 1012 -26.31 -3.31 -4.24
N LYS A 1013 -26.98 -4.25 -4.92
CA LYS A 1013 -27.60 -5.42 -4.29
C LYS A 1013 -26.57 -6.47 -3.85
N GLY A 1014 -26.14 -6.38 -2.61
CA GLY A 1014 -25.31 -7.38 -1.92
C GLY A 1014 -24.71 -6.80 -0.64
N THR A 1015 -24.13 -7.66 0.21
CA THR A 1015 -23.53 -7.26 1.49
C THR A 1015 -22.04 -7.59 1.53
N VAL A 1016 -21.23 -6.60 1.93
CA VAL A 1016 -19.80 -6.75 2.21
C VAL A 1016 -19.65 -7.15 3.68
N THR A 1017 -19.66 -8.45 3.95
CA THR A 1017 -19.55 -9.02 5.30
C THR A 1017 -18.10 -9.31 5.68
N PHE A 1018 -17.71 -8.95 6.90
CA PHE A 1018 -16.41 -9.24 7.51
C PHE A 1018 -16.52 -10.15 8.75
N ILE A 1019 -15.44 -10.84 9.08
CA ILE A 1019 -15.26 -11.55 10.36
C ILE A 1019 -14.02 -10.94 11.02
N LEU A 1020 -14.10 -10.65 12.32
CA LEU A 1020 -13.03 -9.99 13.08
C LEU A 1020 -12.55 -10.91 14.21
N ASP A 1021 -11.34 -11.44 14.05
CA ASP A 1021 -10.68 -12.24 15.09
C ASP A 1021 -10.24 -11.35 16.26
N THR A 1022 -10.27 -11.89 17.49
CA THR A 1022 -9.70 -11.21 18.65
C THR A 1022 -8.19 -11.40 18.71
N TYR A 1023 -7.45 -10.37 19.14
CA TYR A 1023 -6.03 -10.54 19.49
C TYR A 1023 -5.86 -10.64 21.02
N PRO A 1024 -4.82 -11.33 21.52
CA PRO A 1024 -4.58 -11.41 22.96
C PRO A 1024 -4.25 -10.01 23.53
N CYS A 1025 -5.19 -9.42 24.28
CA CYS A 1025 -5.05 -8.10 24.88
C CYS A 1025 -5.54 -8.03 26.33
N GLY A 1026 -5.25 -6.92 27.02
CA GLY A 1026 -5.78 -6.62 28.35
C GLY A 1026 -5.81 -5.12 28.66
N PRO A 1027 -6.62 -4.70 29.65
CA PRO A 1027 -6.75 -3.30 30.02
C PRO A 1027 -5.55 -2.80 30.82
N LEU A 1028 -5.12 -1.56 30.56
CA LEU A 1028 -4.00 -0.89 31.23
C LEU A 1028 -4.46 0.45 31.80
N ARG A 1029 -4.34 0.65 33.12
CA ARG A 1029 -4.63 1.94 33.78
C ARG A 1029 -3.35 2.57 34.33
N VAL A 1030 -3.11 3.83 33.96
CA VAL A 1030 -1.84 4.53 34.25
C VAL A 1030 -2.13 5.83 34.99
N GLU A 1031 -1.47 6.05 36.12
CA GLU A 1031 -1.64 7.20 37.00
C GLU A 1031 -0.29 7.79 37.42
N SER A 1032 -0.22 9.09 37.65
CA SER A 1032 0.96 9.72 38.26
C SER A 1032 0.62 10.72 39.36
N ILE A 1033 1.60 10.98 40.21
CA ILE A 1033 1.53 11.95 41.31
C ILE A 1033 2.71 12.93 41.14
N PRO A 1034 2.48 14.21 40.80
CA PRO A 1034 1.21 14.79 40.33
C PRO A 1034 0.75 14.20 38.98
N GLY A 1035 -0.54 14.37 38.67
CA GLY A 1035 -1.13 13.96 37.39
C GLY A 1035 -0.76 14.87 36.21
N GLY A 1036 -1.01 14.42 34.98
CA GLY A 1036 -0.75 15.17 33.75
C GLY A 1036 0.56 14.82 33.04
N ALA A 1037 1.27 13.79 33.49
CA ALA A 1037 2.46 13.26 32.81
C ALA A 1037 2.06 12.61 31.48
N GLY A 1038 2.85 12.85 30.42
CA GLY A 1038 2.67 12.21 29.12
C GLY A 1038 3.05 10.73 29.17
N ILE A 1039 2.24 9.90 28.53
CA ILE A 1039 2.39 8.43 28.53
C ILE A 1039 3.11 7.98 27.24
N TYR A 1040 4.04 7.05 27.41
CA TYR A 1040 4.77 6.36 26.35
C TYR A 1040 4.74 4.85 26.64
N LEU A 1041 4.57 4.04 25.59
CA LEU A 1041 4.63 2.58 25.64
C LEU A 1041 5.68 2.12 24.62
N ASP A 1042 6.58 1.24 25.07
CA ASP A 1042 7.66 0.66 24.25
C ASP A 1042 8.59 1.73 23.63
N GLY A 1043 8.66 2.90 24.29
CA GLY A 1043 9.37 4.09 23.85
C GLY A 1043 8.56 5.04 22.94
N ILE A 1044 7.46 4.57 22.35
CA ILE A 1044 6.62 5.35 21.44
C ILE A 1044 5.59 6.17 22.23
N ALA A 1045 5.27 7.38 21.76
CA ALA A 1045 4.32 8.26 22.43
C ALA A 1045 2.87 7.80 22.19
N THR A 1046 2.05 7.77 23.25
CA THR A 1046 0.61 7.43 23.10
C THR A 1046 -0.27 8.64 22.82
N GLY A 1047 0.26 9.87 23.00
CA GLY A 1047 -0.53 11.11 22.92
C GLY A 1047 -1.36 11.40 24.18
N GLU A 1048 -1.53 10.41 25.06
CA GLU A 1048 -2.34 10.50 26.28
C GLU A 1048 -1.55 11.03 27.49
N LYS A 1049 -2.30 11.42 28.53
CA LYS A 1049 -1.76 11.93 29.79
C LYS A 1049 -2.42 11.28 31.00
N THR A 1050 -1.67 11.10 32.08
CA THR A 1050 -2.19 10.52 33.32
C THR A 1050 -3.24 11.43 34.01
N PRO A 1051 -4.27 10.85 34.66
CA PRO A 1051 -4.63 9.44 34.69
C PRO A 1051 -5.36 9.00 33.41
N PHE A 1052 -5.00 7.84 32.85
CA PHE A 1052 -5.62 7.27 31.64
C PHE A 1052 -5.88 5.77 31.76
N SER A 1053 -6.79 5.23 30.95
CA SER A 1053 -7.09 3.79 30.85
C SER A 1053 -7.20 3.36 29.39
N PHE A 1054 -6.33 2.45 28.95
CA PHE A 1054 -6.40 1.78 27.66
C PHE A 1054 -7.20 0.47 27.81
N SER A 1055 -7.97 0.10 26.78
CA SER A 1055 -8.84 -1.08 26.77
C SER A 1055 -8.14 -2.37 26.32
N GLY A 1056 -7.36 -2.31 25.23
CA GLY A 1056 -6.77 -3.48 24.57
C GLY A 1056 -5.28 -3.33 24.26
N ILE A 1057 -4.44 -3.12 25.27
CA ILE A 1057 -2.98 -3.26 25.06
C ILE A 1057 -2.68 -4.76 24.86
N PRO A 1058 -1.80 -5.16 23.93
CA PRO A 1058 -1.40 -6.57 23.77
C PRO A 1058 -0.95 -7.24 25.07
N LEU A 1059 -1.08 -8.57 25.15
CA LEU A 1059 -0.50 -9.34 26.26
C LEU A 1059 1.01 -9.46 26.09
N GLY A 1060 1.77 -9.04 27.10
CA GLY A 1060 3.23 -9.08 27.03
C GLY A 1060 3.90 -8.35 28.18
N VAL A 1061 5.20 -8.10 28.02
CA VAL A 1061 5.97 -7.13 28.80
C VAL A 1061 6.12 -5.88 27.93
N HIS A 1062 5.88 -4.71 28.50
CA HIS A 1062 5.95 -3.42 27.81
C HIS A 1062 6.76 -2.40 28.62
N GLU A 1063 7.50 -1.53 27.95
CA GLU A 1063 8.23 -0.42 28.59
C GLU A 1063 7.27 0.76 28.82
N LEU A 1064 6.73 0.90 30.04
CA LEU A 1064 5.94 2.07 30.41
C LEU A 1064 6.87 3.22 30.81
N THR A 1065 6.84 4.30 30.03
CA THR A 1065 7.58 5.54 30.32
C THR A 1065 6.62 6.71 30.54
N LEU A 1066 6.80 7.46 31.63
CA LEU A 1066 6.08 8.70 31.94
C LEU A 1066 7.01 9.91 31.94
N LYS A 1067 6.57 11.02 31.35
CA LYS A 1067 7.33 12.28 31.29
C LYS A 1067 6.53 13.48 31.78
N SER A 1068 7.12 14.30 32.66
CA SER A 1068 6.52 15.52 33.20
C SER A 1068 7.58 16.60 33.37
N GLY A 1069 7.62 17.58 32.47
CA GLY A 1069 8.77 18.47 32.32
C GLY A 1069 10.03 17.65 32.03
N GLU A 1070 11.13 17.99 32.70
CA GLU A 1070 12.41 17.26 32.63
C GLU A 1070 12.38 15.87 33.31
N ILE A 1071 11.34 15.55 34.10
CA ILE A 1071 11.29 14.32 34.89
C ILE A 1071 10.74 13.17 34.02
N SER A 1072 11.58 12.18 33.75
CA SER A 1072 11.22 10.92 33.10
C SER A 1072 11.33 9.75 34.08
N ARG A 1073 10.34 8.85 34.08
CA ARG A 1073 10.33 7.59 34.85
C ARG A 1073 9.92 6.45 33.94
N SER A 1074 10.75 5.42 33.83
CA SER A 1074 10.57 4.25 32.95
C SER A 1074 10.53 2.96 33.76
N ARG A 1075 9.67 2.01 33.38
CA ARG A 1075 9.55 0.70 34.04
C ARG A 1075 8.85 -0.33 33.16
N ASP A 1076 9.40 -1.54 33.15
CA ASP A 1076 8.76 -2.72 32.57
C ASP A 1076 7.47 -3.08 33.33
N ILE A 1077 6.37 -3.19 32.58
CA ILE A 1077 5.06 -3.62 33.06
C ILE A 1077 4.65 -4.91 32.36
N THR A 1078 3.94 -5.80 33.05
CA THR A 1078 3.31 -6.96 32.41
C THR A 1078 1.82 -6.67 32.22
N ILE A 1079 1.33 -6.84 31.00
CA ILE A 1079 -0.10 -6.85 30.70
C ILE A 1079 -0.60 -8.30 30.76
N ARG A 1080 -1.73 -8.50 31.44
CA ARG A 1080 -2.36 -9.81 31.64
C ARG A 1080 -3.86 -9.72 31.32
N PRO A 1081 -4.47 -10.80 30.83
CA PRO A 1081 -5.92 -10.85 30.64
C PRO A 1081 -6.61 -10.75 32.00
N ASP A 1082 -7.84 -10.23 31.99
CA ASP A 1082 -8.78 -10.14 33.13
C ASP A 1082 -8.30 -9.41 34.41
N ASN A 1083 -7.05 -8.93 34.42
CA ASN A 1083 -6.49 -8.15 35.52
C ASN A 1083 -6.64 -6.65 35.23
N ALA A 1084 -7.05 -5.88 36.23
CA ALA A 1084 -6.98 -4.42 36.17
C ALA A 1084 -5.52 -3.98 36.34
N ASN A 1085 -4.74 -4.03 35.24
CA ASN A 1085 -3.30 -3.74 35.23
C ASN A 1085 -3.06 -2.24 35.53
N ARG A 1086 -3.07 -1.88 36.82
CA ARG A 1086 -3.03 -0.50 37.32
C ARG A 1086 -1.65 -0.13 37.84
N TYR A 1087 -1.02 0.85 37.20
CA TYR A 1087 0.30 1.36 37.56
C TYR A 1087 0.22 2.82 38.02
N VAL A 1088 0.82 3.11 39.17
CA VAL A 1088 0.86 4.45 39.79
C VAL A 1088 2.32 4.83 40.00
N VAL A 1089 2.72 6.00 39.51
CA VAL A 1089 4.13 6.47 39.55
C VAL A 1089 4.22 7.83 40.23
N VAL A 1090 5.16 8.00 41.15
CA VAL A 1090 5.49 9.31 41.73
C VAL A 1090 6.52 10.00 40.83
N MET A 1091 6.23 11.24 40.45
CA MET A 1091 7.03 12.08 39.53
C MET A 1091 7.78 13.19 40.30
N GLU A 1092 8.12 12.91 41.56
CA GLU A 1092 9.03 13.68 42.43
C GLU A 1092 10.44 13.08 42.38
#